data_AF-A0A8S1VSD3-F1
#
_entry.id   AF-A0A8S1VSD3-F1
#
_cell.length_a   1.000
_cell.length_b   1.000
_cell.length_c   1.000
_cell.angle_alpha   90.00
_cell.angle_beta   90.00
_cell.angle_gamma   90.00
#
_symmetry.space_group_name_H-M   'P 1'
#
loop_
_entity.id
_entity.type
_entity.pdbx_description
1 polymer ?
#
loop_
_entity_poly.entity_id
_entity_poly.type
_entity_poly.pdbx_seq_one_letter_code
_entity_poly.pdbx_strand_id
1 'polypeptide(L)'
;MLSKILLLFLVILISCDTVLDKACTCSQIQNETDCKRIQCKYENGQCKDREQETYCKLVSTIAQCPVSGCALYENVCQAFAGCTAYLGKTFDACNKISELCTSDGERCVPLSTCDTYLTKTSCYIDNTNQYCFYDESDAANPKCKTVAACKNLPITLKTNQACRSSISTCTVNETNSGCIDSGKNCSDQKLKSQCVTNLDQTMECKWNETSSTCYDYTCVNGNGKTVEDCQKYKGTCVLAETQDGTSSTCKDIDECVNYKFKDTCKIGVQGNCLWLVTQVDGKDVGRCVDYNCSQASDDYTNDQLCLKFLASCTIDDDGLGCKMREAECSSYQQVSQCVSTIDGSQCYWNKTKQVCVSYDCDNAQVDTYTSENCNKFLSICTANIGQTQCVKKQCTDALTSQLCTKLGSCIWQDNKCVSYTCANAPTTLTTDDACSKFLDKCYTTGAGCSLNGTCTDMKTESACKTDSQNQKCIWLSSACKVKACSDLVYYSHSECNDQLDTCTSDGTKCISQAAKCTDYKLSLSCVISKEGPCLWIDSQCFLFLDCTSLAGTTHQFCNLANSNCTTDGTKCVPITSCAKTLQTGCYIGTDGDCVRNLDKNNNTICEKFTKCTQMNFTTHFQCIREKKTCTVNSDKKTCMDLSSACSNYTIQDNCQITTDNKYCQWDTTTLKCRDQKCTDIIKTTHADCQLANSKCTTDTSKCIDIQKCDGYTISDLCKYGSDGVCIYDTVNSKCRLKVCSDITDVKQCTTLANCLADTSSCVAKSTCAAYKTENSCGFDGTDGVCTWNSNACSVMTKCEDANSFEKGCKKKSDICKWTPKPSNGGSSSCKPYTCQSKNSGSTCLPLVAFSQTEYQVCAEIQLTCQSANISDLTEDTCFINSAKSYYWDKTTNKCLACNGTTVTNTTVIDSSYSWMVGTIYLLIAFVIF
;
A
#
# COMPACT_ATOMS: atom_id res chain seq x y z
N MET A 1 -57.51 23.47 -32.33
CA MET A 1 -57.03 22.07 -32.35
C MET A 1 -55.50 21.93 -32.45
N LEU A 2 -54.73 22.93 -32.92
CA LEU A 2 -53.26 22.85 -32.93
C LEU A 2 -52.58 22.97 -31.54
N SER A 3 -53.23 23.58 -30.55
CA SER A 3 -52.66 23.72 -29.19
C SER A 3 -52.64 22.43 -28.36
N LYS A 4 -53.34 21.37 -28.81
CA LYS A 4 -53.32 20.05 -28.14
C LYS A 4 -52.31 19.07 -28.76
N ILE A 5 -51.76 19.40 -29.94
CA ILE A 5 -50.75 18.58 -30.62
C ILE A 5 -49.33 18.93 -30.14
N LEU A 6 -49.09 20.19 -29.77
CA LEU A 6 -47.80 20.63 -29.21
C LEU A 6 -47.55 20.14 -27.77
N LEU A 7 -48.63 19.93 -27.00
CA LEU A 7 -48.56 19.34 -25.66
C LEU A 7 -48.41 17.82 -25.67
N LEU A 8 -48.69 17.15 -26.80
CA LEU A 8 -48.44 15.72 -26.97
C LEU A 8 -46.97 15.43 -27.37
N PHE A 9 -46.30 16.38 -28.03
CA PHE A 9 -44.88 16.25 -28.40
C PHE A 9 -43.90 16.55 -27.24
N LEU A 10 -44.36 17.20 -26.17
CA LEU A 10 -43.54 17.52 -24.98
C LEU A 10 -43.63 16.47 -23.86
N VAL A 11 -44.40 15.38 -24.06
CA VAL A 11 -44.56 14.29 -23.06
C VAL A 11 -43.90 12.98 -23.50
N ILE A 12 -43.18 12.96 -24.63
CA ILE A 12 -42.34 11.83 -25.05
C ILE A 12 -40.86 12.21 -24.92
N LEU A 13 -40.45 12.61 -23.72
CA LEU A 13 -39.12 12.28 -23.23
C LEU A 13 -39.24 10.87 -22.67
N ILE A 14 -39.13 9.86 -23.55
CA ILE A 14 -38.90 8.48 -23.10
C ILE A 14 -37.52 8.51 -22.44
N SER A 15 -37.48 8.33 -21.13
CA SER A 15 -36.28 7.84 -20.47
C SER A 15 -35.96 6.49 -21.13
N CYS A 16 -34.88 6.45 -21.90
CA CYS A 16 -34.35 5.21 -22.42
C CYS A 16 -33.65 4.51 -21.25
N ASP A 17 -34.41 3.76 -20.44
CA ASP A 17 -33.84 3.06 -19.30
C ASP A 17 -32.94 1.93 -19.81
N THR A 18 -31.63 2.11 -19.67
CA THR A 18 -30.65 1.09 -20.05
C THR A 18 -30.67 -0.06 -19.04
N VAL A 19 -30.19 -1.25 -19.43
CA VAL A 19 -30.03 -2.38 -18.49
C VAL A 19 -29.11 -2.01 -17.32
N LEU A 20 -28.12 -1.13 -17.56
CA LEU A 20 -27.16 -0.68 -16.55
C LEU A 20 -27.81 0.19 -15.46
N ASP A 21 -28.87 0.94 -15.80
CA ASP A 21 -29.63 1.77 -14.86
C ASP A 21 -30.67 0.98 -14.03
N LYS A 22 -30.87 -0.31 -14.34
CA LYS A 22 -31.82 -1.22 -13.67
C LYS A 22 -31.16 -2.13 -12.62
N ALA A 23 -29.98 -1.77 -12.15
CA ALA A 23 -29.23 -2.53 -11.15
C ALA A 23 -29.94 -2.57 -9.78
N CYS A 24 -29.72 -3.65 -9.03
CA CYS A 24 -30.29 -3.84 -7.69
C CYS A 24 -29.77 -2.82 -6.68
N THR A 25 -30.65 -2.33 -5.82
CA THR A 25 -30.28 -1.52 -4.64
C THR A 25 -29.73 -2.43 -3.53
N CYS A 26 -28.88 -1.90 -2.64
CA CYS A 26 -28.27 -2.70 -1.56
C CYS A 26 -29.33 -3.45 -0.74
N SER A 27 -30.47 -2.83 -0.45
CA SER A 27 -31.55 -3.42 0.36
C SER A 27 -32.25 -4.62 -0.26
N GLN A 28 -32.13 -4.83 -1.58
CA GLN A 28 -32.75 -5.96 -2.29
C GLN A 28 -31.87 -7.22 -2.26
N ILE A 29 -30.58 -7.10 -1.95
CA ILE A 29 -29.63 -8.22 -1.99
C ILE A 29 -29.65 -8.98 -0.66
N GLN A 30 -29.87 -10.30 -0.74
CA GLN A 30 -29.97 -11.18 0.43
C GLN A 30 -28.67 -11.94 0.77
N ASN A 31 -27.75 -12.09 -0.19
CA ASN A 31 -26.49 -12.82 0.02
C ASN A 31 -25.29 -11.87 0.22
N GLU A 32 -24.27 -12.37 0.93
CA GLU A 32 -23.09 -11.59 1.29
C GLU A 32 -22.20 -11.30 0.07
N THR A 33 -22.05 -12.29 -0.81
CA THR A 33 -21.16 -12.22 -1.98
C THR A 33 -21.60 -11.13 -2.96
N ASP A 34 -22.88 -11.06 -3.31
CA ASP A 34 -23.41 -10.06 -4.24
C ASP A 34 -23.50 -8.68 -3.59
N CYS A 35 -23.73 -8.62 -2.28
CA CYS A 35 -23.69 -7.36 -1.54
C CYS A 35 -22.32 -6.68 -1.65
N LYS A 36 -21.24 -7.46 -1.50
CA LYS A 36 -19.87 -6.97 -1.66
C LYS A 36 -19.57 -6.56 -3.12
N ARG A 37 -20.16 -7.23 -4.12
CA ARG A 37 -19.94 -6.96 -5.56
C ARG A 37 -20.50 -5.62 -6.04
N ILE A 38 -21.49 -5.05 -5.37
CA ILE A 38 -21.98 -3.67 -5.61
C ILE A 38 -21.52 -2.66 -4.57
N GLN A 39 -20.43 -2.97 -3.84
CA GLN A 39 -19.79 -2.08 -2.88
C GLN A 39 -20.68 -1.64 -1.70
N CYS A 40 -21.68 -2.46 -1.36
CA CYS A 40 -22.53 -2.31 -0.18
C CYS A 40 -21.94 -3.03 1.04
N LYS A 41 -22.50 -2.77 2.23
CA LYS A 41 -22.11 -3.39 3.50
C LYS A 41 -23.09 -4.52 3.87
N TYR A 42 -22.58 -5.73 4.10
CA TYR A 42 -23.39 -6.86 4.57
C TYR A 42 -23.30 -6.97 6.10
N GLU A 43 -24.40 -6.72 6.82
CA GLU A 43 -24.47 -6.79 8.29
C GLU A 43 -25.79 -7.40 8.76
N ASN A 44 -25.72 -8.28 9.76
CA ASN A 44 -26.88 -8.95 10.37
C ASN A 44 -27.78 -9.68 9.36
N GLY A 45 -27.19 -10.31 8.34
CA GLY A 45 -27.92 -11.03 7.30
C GLY A 45 -28.64 -10.14 6.29
N GLN A 46 -28.35 -8.83 6.27
CA GLN A 46 -28.94 -7.86 5.34
C GLN A 46 -27.86 -7.00 4.67
N CYS A 47 -28.09 -6.66 3.41
CA CYS A 47 -27.22 -5.76 2.65
C CYS A 47 -27.69 -4.30 2.75
N LYS A 48 -26.78 -3.36 3.03
CA LYS A 48 -27.07 -1.94 3.29
C LYS A 48 -26.08 -1.02 2.57
N ASP A 49 -26.49 0.22 2.31
CA ASP A 49 -25.63 1.24 1.69
C ASP A 49 -24.40 1.55 2.58
N ARG A 50 -23.28 1.93 1.93
CA ARG A 50 -22.03 2.27 2.59
C ARG A 50 -21.97 3.78 2.86
N GLU A 51 -21.78 4.21 4.11
CA GLU A 51 -21.40 5.60 4.41
C GLU A 51 -19.95 5.84 3.91
N GLN A 52 -19.69 6.99 3.27
CA GLN A 52 -18.33 7.33 2.82
C GLN A 52 -17.39 7.43 4.04
N GLU A 53 -16.50 6.44 4.20
CA GLU A 53 -15.53 6.40 5.29
C GLU A 53 -14.16 6.88 4.80
N THR A 54 -13.53 7.76 5.57
CA THR A 54 -12.19 8.32 5.30
C THR A 54 -11.08 7.31 5.59
N TYR A 55 -9.88 7.51 5.03
CA TYR A 55 -8.68 6.69 5.28
C TYR A 55 -8.48 6.36 6.77
N CYS A 56 -8.65 7.34 7.66
CA CYS A 56 -8.51 7.14 9.11
C CYS A 56 -9.62 6.33 9.78
N LYS A 57 -10.78 6.19 9.14
CA LYS A 57 -11.84 5.25 9.54
C LYS A 57 -11.61 3.85 8.97
N LEU A 58 -10.99 3.75 7.80
CA LEU A 58 -10.71 2.49 7.10
C LEU A 58 -9.49 1.73 7.64
N VAL A 59 -8.47 2.45 8.11
CA VAL A 59 -7.12 1.88 8.36
C VAL A 59 -6.81 1.73 9.86
N SER A 60 -7.68 2.22 10.74
CA SER A 60 -7.44 2.16 12.19
C SER A 60 -8.70 1.95 13.00
N THR A 61 -8.71 0.91 13.83
CA THR A 61 -9.59 0.87 15.01
C THR A 61 -9.13 1.93 16.01
N ILE A 62 -10.00 2.38 16.94
CA ILE A 62 -9.62 3.33 18.01
C ILE A 62 -8.35 2.86 18.76
N ALA A 63 -8.15 1.55 18.90
CA ALA A 63 -7.00 0.94 19.55
C ALA A 63 -5.69 1.03 18.75
N GLN A 64 -5.75 1.34 17.46
CA GLN A 64 -4.60 1.42 16.55
C GLN A 64 -4.30 2.85 16.09
N CYS A 65 -5.04 3.86 16.57
CA CYS A 65 -4.85 5.27 16.24
C CYS A 65 -4.08 5.98 17.38
N PRO A 66 -3.10 6.87 17.10
CA PRO A 66 -2.74 7.45 15.79
C PRO A 66 -1.93 6.53 14.85
N VAL A 67 -2.16 6.67 13.54
CA VAL A 67 -1.37 6.08 12.44
C VAL A 67 -0.94 7.19 11.49
N SER A 68 0.02 6.95 10.59
CA SER A 68 0.53 7.97 9.65
C SER A 68 -0.61 8.70 8.91
N GLY A 69 -0.72 10.02 9.08
CA GLY A 69 -1.78 10.85 8.49
C GLY A 69 -3.11 10.89 9.26
N CYS A 70 -3.20 10.22 10.41
CA CYS A 70 -4.40 10.13 11.25
C CYS A 70 -4.11 10.48 12.72
N ALA A 71 -5.11 11.02 13.39
CA ALA A 71 -5.03 11.44 14.79
C ALA A 71 -6.25 11.01 15.59
N LEU A 72 -6.00 10.61 16.83
CA LEU A 72 -7.03 10.20 17.78
C LEU A 72 -7.48 11.41 18.60
N TYR A 73 -8.67 11.92 18.34
CA TYR A 73 -9.22 13.07 19.06
C TYR A 73 -10.67 12.79 19.46
N GLU A 74 -11.01 13.01 20.73
CA GLU A 74 -12.34 12.71 21.31
C GLU A 74 -12.82 11.27 21.02
N ASN A 75 -11.90 10.29 21.08
CA ASN A 75 -12.15 8.87 20.75
C ASN A 75 -12.57 8.60 19.30
N VAL A 76 -12.32 9.54 18.38
CA VAL A 76 -12.52 9.37 16.94
C VAL A 76 -11.17 9.41 16.25
N CYS A 77 -10.86 8.38 15.46
CA CYS A 77 -9.70 8.43 14.59
C CYS A 77 -10.07 9.19 13.31
N GLN A 78 -9.44 10.33 13.10
CA GLN A 78 -9.72 11.24 12.00
C GLN A 78 -8.44 11.71 11.34
N ALA A 79 -8.55 12.37 10.18
CA ALA A 79 -7.36 12.91 9.50
C ALA A 79 -6.58 13.85 10.43
N PHE A 80 -5.27 13.67 10.49
CA PHE A 80 -4.41 14.52 11.28
C PHE A 80 -4.34 15.90 10.65
N ALA A 81 -4.96 16.88 11.31
CA ALA A 81 -5.01 18.26 10.83
C ALA A 81 -3.73 19.03 11.19
N GLY A 82 -2.79 18.44 11.93
CA GLY A 82 -1.60 19.11 12.46
C GLY A 82 -1.78 19.50 13.93
N CYS A 83 -0.67 19.59 14.67
CA CYS A 83 -0.73 19.69 16.13
C CYS A 83 -1.56 20.88 16.62
N THR A 84 -1.45 22.05 15.98
CA THR A 84 -2.12 23.28 16.42
C THR A 84 -3.66 23.25 16.29
N ALA A 85 -4.24 22.20 15.71
CA ALA A 85 -5.68 21.95 15.66
C ALA A 85 -6.27 21.59 17.01
N TYR A 86 -5.44 21.00 17.87
CA TYR A 86 -5.92 20.28 19.03
C TYR A 86 -5.60 21.05 20.31
N LEU A 87 -6.59 21.11 21.20
CA LEU A 87 -6.39 21.64 22.53
C LEU A 87 -5.75 20.55 23.39
N GLY A 88 -4.59 20.86 23.95
CA GLY A 88 -3.86 19.97 24.83
C GLY A 88 -2.93 20.79 25.69
N LYS A 89 -3.16 20.78 27.01
CA LYS A 89 -2.38 21.56 27.98
C LYS A 89 -1.12 20.83 28.47
N THR A 90 -0.96 19.57 28.08
CA THR A 90 0.14 18.71 28.51
C THR A 90 0.68 17.93 27.32
N PHE A 91 1.96 17.58 27.38
CA PHE A 91 2.60 16.71 26.40
C PHE A 91 1.79 15.43 26.15
N ASP A 92 1.42 14.70 27.21
CA ASP A 92 0.67 13.44 27.09
C ASP A 92 -0.69 13.60 26.38
N ALA A 93 -1.36 14.73 26.56
CA ALA A 93 -2.62 14.99 25.87
C ALA A 93 -2.40 15.14 24.36
N CYS A 94 -1.33 15.84 23.97
CA CYS A 94 -0.96 16.08 22.57
C CYS A 94 -0.36 14.86 21.89
N ASN A 95 0.51 14.14 22.59
CA ASN A 95 1.19 12.95 22.08
C ASN A 95 0.20 11.79 21.84
N LYS A 96 -0.88 11.71 22.61
CA LYS A 96 -1.99 10.76 22.35
C LYS A 96 -2.76 11.07 21.06
N ILE A 97 -2.79 12.33 20.65
CA ILE A 97 -3.47 12.75 19.42
C ILE A 97 -2.60 12.41 18.22
N SER A 98 -1.30 12.70 18.29
CA SER A 98 -0.30 12.30 17.31
C SER A 98 1.09 12.34 17.96
N GLU A 99 1.91 11.33 17.66
CA GLU A 99 3.31 11.24 18.15
C GLU A 99 4.19 12.38 17.63
N LEU A 100 3.71 13.16 16.66
CA LEU A 100 4.41 14.31 16.09
C LEU A 100 4.20 15.61 16.91
N CYS A 101 3.48 15.55 18.03
CA CYS A 101 3.00 16.73 18.76
C CYS A 101 3.48 16.81 20.22
N THR A 102 3.91 18.01 20.62
CA THR A 102 4.09 18.44 22.02
C THR A 102 3.04 19.51 22.39
N SER A 103 3.06 20.06 23.61
CA SER A 103 2.11 21.08 24.07
C SER A 103 2.79 22.40 24.37
N ASP A 104 2.18 23.53 24.02
CA ASP A 104 2.63 24.87 24.41
C ASP A 104 2.09 25.35 25.78
N GLY A 105 1.26 24.54 26.43
CA GLY A 105 0.55 24.89 27.67
C GLY A 105 -0.93 25.20 27.47
N GLU A 106 -1.37 25.46 26.23
CA GLU A 106 -2.79 25.60 25.86
C GLU A 106 -3.21 24.69 24.71
N ARG A 107 -2.31 24.44 23.77
CA ARG A 107 -2.52 23.77 22.49
C ARG A 107 -1.39 22.82 22.17
N CYS A 108 -1.66 21.89 21.26
CA CYS A 108 -0.62 21.05 20.72
C CYS A 108 0.18 21.79 19.64
N VAL A 109 1.48 21.60 19.60
CA VAL A 109 2.41 22.20 18.63
C VAL A 109 3.34 21.12 18.08
N PRO A 110 3.89 21.25 16.86
CA PRO A 110 4.79 20.26 16.31
C PRO A 110 6.05 20.06 17.15
N LEU A 111 6.57 18.84 17.18
CA LEU A 111 7.90 18.57 17.71
C LEU A 111 8.97 19.33 16.90
N SER A 112 9.95 19.87 17.61
CA SER A 112 11.08 20.62 17.04
C SER A 112 12.32 20.38 17.91
N THR A 113 13.47 20.96 17.57
CA THR A 113 14.68 20.85 18.38
C THR A 113 14.49 21.52 19.75
N CYS A 114 15.06 20.95 20.82
CA CYS A 114 14.83 21.41 22.19
C CYS A 114 15.03 22.93 22.38
N ASP A 115 16.04 23.52 21.73
CA ASP A 115 16.37 24.94 21.81
C ASP A 115 15.29 25.89 21.25
N THR A 116 14.35 25.37 20.48
CA THR A 116 13.22 26.14 19.91
C THR A 116 12.00 26.19 20.84
N TYR A 117 11.96 25.40 21.91
CA TYR A 117 10.83 25.39 22.83
C TYR A 117 10.88 26.58 23.79
N LEU A 118 9.81 27.38 23.75
CA LEU A 118 9.69 28.63 24.51
C LEU A 118 9.04 28.45 25.88
N THR A 119 8.37 27.33 26.13
CA THR A 119 7.67 27.08 27.39
C THR A 119 8.18 25.82 28.07
N LYS A 120 8.09 25.82 29.41
CA LYS A 120 8.38 24.65 30.23
C LYS A 120 7.54 23.43 29.84
N THR A 121 6.32 23.65 29.33
CA THR A 121 5.40 22.60 28.89
C THR A 121 5.84 21.97 27.56
N SER A 122 6.37 22.76 26.62
CA SER A 122 6.86 22.26 25.34
C SER A 122 8.20 21.54 25.46
N CYS A 123 9.00 21.95 26.45
CA CYS A 123 10.34 21.44 26.72
C CYS A 123 10.34 20.05 27.35
N TYR A 124 9.98 19.03 26.56
CA TYR A 124 9.91 17.64 27.02
C TYR A 124 10.70 16.68 26.14
N ILE A 125 10.44 16.66 24.82
CA ILE A 125 11.11 15.78 23.86
C ILE A 125 11.20 16.49 22.50
N ASP A 126 12.25 16.21 21.72
CA ASP A 126 12.44 16.78 20.38
C ASP A 126 11.94 15.85 19.25
N ASN A 127 12.07 16.32 18.00
CA ASN A 127 11.68 15.59 16.80
C ASN A 127 12.57 14.38 16.47
N THR A 128 13.61 14.10 17.27
CA THR A 128 14.48 12.92 17.18
C THR A 128 14.31 11.97 18.36
N ASN A 129 13.26 12.18 19.18
CA ASN A 129 12.99 11.44 20.43
C ASN A 129 14.03 11.64 21.54
N GLN A 130 14.78 12.75 21.55
CA GLN A 130 15.65 13.08 22.68
C GLN A 130 14.93 13.95 23.72
N TYR A 131 15.13 13.65 25.00
CA TYR A 131 14.54 14.43 26.09
C TYR A 131 15.12 15.83 26.16
N CYS A 132 14.26 16.79 26.49
CA CYS A 132 14.60 18.18 26.72
C CYS A 132 14.43 18.54 28.20
N PHE A 133 15.22 19.51 28.66
CA PHE A 133 15.18 20.05 30.01
C PHE A 133 15.12 21.57 29.97
N TYR A 134 14.22 22.13 30.78
CA TYR A 134 14.02 23.56 30.88
C TYR A 134 14.99 24.15 31.91
N ASP A 135 16.03 24.82 31.41
CA ASP A 135 17.10 25.38 32.21
C ASP A 135 16.71 26.76 32.76
N GLU A 136 16.47 26.82 34.07
CA GLU A 136 16.10 28.03 34.83
C GLU A 136 17.32 28.65 35.55
N SER A 137 18.55 28.22 35.24
CA SER A 137 19.77 28.76 35.89
C SER A 137 19.98 30.25 35.64
N ASP A 138 19.49 30.77 34.52
CA ASP A 138 19.35 32.21 34.25
C ASP A 138 17.88 32.62 34.40
N ALA A 139 17.53 33.17 35.56
CA ALA A 139 16.16 33.60 35.87
C ALA A 139 15.64 34.71 34.93
N ALA A 140 16.53 35.43 34.22
CA ALA A 140 16.15 36.44 33.24
C ALA A 140 15.90 35.87 31.84
N ASN A 141 16.40 34.65 31.55
CA ASN A 141 16.32 34.02 30.23
C ASN A 141 16.31 32.48 30.33
N PRO A 142 15.25 31.89 30.89
CA PRO A 142 15.14 30.44 30.96
C PRO A 142 15.03 29.85 29.55
N LYS A 143 15.76 28.76 29.28
CA LYS A 143 15.83 28.16 27.94
C LYS A 143 15.71 26.65 28.00
N CYS A 144 15.04 26.09 27.01
CA CYS A 144 15.02 24.66 26.81
C CYS A 144 16.33 24.16 26.17
N LYS A 145 16.85 23.04 26.67
CA LYS A 145 18.10 22.41 26.19
C LYS A 145 17.93 20.91 26.10
N THR A 146 18.65 20.25 25.21
CA THR A 146 18.74 18.79 25.17
C THR A 146 19.35 18.25 26.47
N VAL A 147 18.80 17.14 26.97
CA VAL A 147 19.26 16.52 28.21
C VAL A 147 20.59 15.80 27.95
N ALA A 148 21.65 16.27 28.61
CA ALA A 148 22.97 15.63 28.61
C ALA A 148 23.35 15.00 29.95
N ALA A 149 22.57 15.23 31.01
CA ALA A 149 22.85 14.75 32.36
C ALA A 149 21.64 14.03 32.94
N CYS A 150 21.86 12.93 33.65
CA CYS A 150 20.78 12.06 34.16
C CYS A 150 19.77 12.80 35.03
N LYS A 151 20.25 13.71 35.87
CA LYS A 151 19.42 14.54 36.76
C LYS A 151 18.39 15.43 36.04
N ASN A 152 18.62 15.69 34.75
CA ASN A 152 17.77 16.53 33.91
C ASN A 152 16.75 15.71 33.10
N LEU A 153 16.78 14.37 33.18
CA LEU A 153 15.77 13.51 32.57
C LEU A 153 14.43 13.62 33.32
N PRO A 154 13.30 13.29 32.66
CA PRO A 154 11.98 13.40 33.29
C PRO A 154 11.81 12.53 34.53
N ILE A 155 11.16 13.09 35.56
CA ILE A 155 10.77 12.36 36.79
C ILE A 155 9.74 11.25 36.54
N THR A 156 9.10 11.24 35.36
CA THR A 156 8.16 10.21 34.90
C THR A 156 8.86 8.89 34.58
N LEU A 157 10.18 8.90 34.38
CA LEU A 157 10.98 7.69 34.24
C LEU A 157 11.15 7.02 35.61
N LYS A 158 10.43 5.91 35.80
CA LYS A 158 10.34 5.19 37.08
C LYS A 158 11.15 3.89 37.12
N THR A 159 11.72 3.48 35.99
CA THR A 159 12.46 2.23 35.87
C THR A 159 13.89 2.48 35.44
N ASN A 160 14.80 1.65 35.96
CA ASN A 160 16.21 1.69 35.57
C ASN A 160 16.38 1.46 34.06
N GLN A 161 15.56 0.58 33.47
CA GLN A 161 15.54 0.37 32.02
C GLN A 161 15.21 1.66 31.27
N ALA A 162 14.16 2.40 31.68
CA ALA A 162 13.78 3.63 30.99
C ALA A 162 14.86 4.72 31.12
N CYS A 163 15.53 4.83 32.28
CA CYS A 163 16.67 5.74 32.46
C CYS A 163 17.84 5.37 31.54
N ARG A 164 18.22 4.09 31.47
CA ARG A 164 19.35 3.60 30.67
C ARG A 164 19.10 3.62 29.17
N SER A 165 17.86 3.39 28.74
CA SER A 165 17.45 3.59 27.34
C SER A 165 17.55 5.04 26.90
N SER A 166 17.42 5.99 27.84
CA SER A 166 17.53 7.42 27.55
C SER A 166 18.99 7.87 27.50
N ILE A 167 19.75 7.55 28.55
CA ILE A 167 21.20 7.79 28.63
C ILE A 167 21.81 6.61 29.39
N SER A 168 22.72 5.88 28.75
CA SER A 168 23.20 4.56 29.21
C SER A 168 23.94 4.58 30.55
N THR A 169 24.51 5.73 30.92
CA THR A 169 25.18 5.99 32.21
C THR A 169 24.23 6.35 33.35
N CYS A 170 22.92 6.42 33.11
CA CYS A 170 21.93 6.75 34.14
C CYS A 170 21.38 5.53 34.86
N THR A 171 20.81 5.78 36.03
CA THR A 171 20.02 4.82 36.81
C THR A 171 18.83 5.54 37.44
N VAL A 172 17.86 4.80 37.97
CA VAL A 172 16.70 5.40 38.67
C VAL A 172 17.13 5.98 40.03
N ASN A 173 16.52 7.07 40.47
CA ASN A 173 16.76 7.67 41.79
C ASN A 173 16.27 6.79 42.96
N GLU A 174 16.71 7.09 44.18
CA GLU A 174 16.36 6.43 45.46
C GLU A 174 14.85 6.37 45.73
N THR A 175 14.06 7.28 45.17
CA THR A 175 12.59 7.31 45.27
C THR A 175 11.88 6.51 44.18
N ASN A 176 12.61 5.81 43.30
CA ASN A 176 12.11 5.17 42.07
C ASN A 176 11.35 6.13 41.14
N SER A 177 11.71 7.42 41.14
CA SER A 177 11.11 8.44 40.29
C SER A 177 12.17 9.47 39.88
N GLY A 178 12.45 9.54 38.58
CA GLY A 178 13.54 10.32 37.99
C GLY A 178 14.86 9.56 37.93
N CYS A 179 15.77 10.08 37.12
CA CYS A 179 17.07 9.46 36.86
C CYS A 179 18.21 10.22 37.52
N ILE A 180 19.24 9.49 37.94
CA ILE A 180 20.51 10.01 38.46
C ILE A 180 21.66 9.30 37.77
N ASP A 181 22.88 9.81 37.89
CA ASP A 181 24.05 9.12 37.37
C ASP A 181 24.21 7.78 38.09
N SER A 182 24.57 6.74 37.34
CA SER A 182 24.87 5.43 37.89
C SER A 182 26.09 5.51 38.83
N GLY A 183 26.14 4.66 39.85
CA GLY A 183 27.30 4.55 40.73
C GLY A 183 28.58 4.22 39.99
N LYS A 184 29.71 4.82 40.39
CA LYS A 184 31.03 4.56 39.76
C LYS A 184 31.40 3.08 39.86
N ASN A 185 31.08 2.47 41.00
CA ASN A 185 31.22 1.04 41.26
C ASN A 185 29.84 0.43 41.55
N CYS A 186 29.69 -0.90 41.48
CA CYS A 186 28.43 -1.54 41.84
C CYS A 186 28.06 -1.31 43.31
N SER A 187 29.06 -1.23 44.21
CA SER A 187 28.85 -0.91 45.63
C SER A 187 28.20 0.44 45.89
N ASP A 188 28.30 1.37 44.94
CA ASP A 188 27.74 2.72 45.08
C ASP A 188 26.23 2.75 44.78
N GLN A 189 25.68 1.65 44.23
CA GLN A 189 24.26 1.51 43.92
C GLN A 189 23.47 1.14 45.19
N LYS A 190 22.46 1.93 45.53
CA LYS A 190 21.72 1.82 46.79
C LYS A 190 20.42 1.03 46.67
N LEU A 191 19.86 0.90 45.47
CA LEU A 191 18.62 0.17 45.23
C LEU A 191 18.86 -1.09 44.38
N LYS A 192 18.04 -2.12 44.64
CA LYS A 192 17.97 -3.33 43.81
C LYS A 192 17.73 -3.01 42.33
N SER A 193 16.86 -2.03 42.05
CA SER A 193 16.53 -1.60 40.69
C SER A 193 17.72 -0.95 39.97
N GLN A 194 18.66 -0.33 40.70
CA GLN A 194 19.84 0.32 40.14
C GLN A 194 20.98 -0.67 39.82
N CYS A 195 20.98 -1.83 40.48
CA CYS A 195 22.06 -2.81 40.49
C CYS A 195 22.11 -3.65 39.21
N VAL A 196 22.59 -3.05 38.13
CA VAL A 196 22.67 -3.67 36.80
C VAL A 196 24.07 -3.56 36.21
N THR A 197 24.58 -2.33 36.01
CA THR A 197 25.98 -2.08 35.65
C THR A 197 26.50 -0.82 36.33
N ASN A 198 27.82 -0.72 36.47
CA ASN A 198 28.50 0.49 36.93
C ASN A 198 28.44 1.63 35.89
N LEU A 199 28.96 2.81 36.24
CA LEU A 199 28.84 4.04 35.43
C LEU A 199 29.46 3.92 34.02
N ASP A 200 30.61 3.27 33.89
CA ASP A 200 31.31 3.10 32.60
C ASP A 200 30.81 1.89 31.78
N GLN A 201 29.86 1.12 32.33
CA GLN A 201 29.27 -0.07 31.72
C GLN A 201 30.27 -1.21 31.47
N THR A 202 31.42 -1.21 32.14
CA THR A 202 32.43 -2.28 32.04
C THR A 202 32.20 -3.41 33.04
N MET A 203 31.44 -3.16 34.11
CA MET A 203 31.15 -4.12 35.17
C MET A 203 29.65 -4.35 35.33
N GLU A 204 29.23 -5.61 35.20
CA GLU A 204 27.90 -6.06 35.60
C GLU A 204 27.79 -6.12 37.12
N CYS A 205 26.60 -5.83 37.65
CA CYS A 205 26.34 -5.78 39.08
C CYS A 205 25.28 -6.81 39.48
N LYS A 206 25.38 -7.33 40.70
CA LYS A 206 24.34 -8.17 41.31
C LYS A 206 23.90 -7.66 42.67
N TRP A 207 22.60 -7.83 42.95
CA TRP A 207 22.00 -7.44 44.22
C TRP A 207 22.10 -8.57 45.24
N ASN A 208 22.50 -8.25 46.47
CA ASN A 208 22.48 -9.16 47.60
C ASN A 208 21.22 -8.93 48.43
N GLU A 209 20.30 -9.91 48.43
CA GLU A 209 19.03 -9.80 49.19
C GLU A 209 19.25 -9.76 50.71
N THR A 210 20.30 -10.41 51.21
CA THR A 210 20.56 -10.53 52.66
C THR A 210 21.17 -9.26 53.23
N SER A 211 22.19 -8.70 52.56
CA SER A 211 22.81 -7.46 53.00
C SER A 211 22.15 -6.21 52.43
N SER A 212 21.19 -6.35 51.50
CA SER A 212 20.56 -5.23 50.79
C SER A 212 21.58 -4.27 50.16
N THR A 213 22.65 -4.82 49.60
CA THR A 213 23.72 -4.07 48.94
C THR A 213 23.96 -4.61 47.54
N CYS A 214 24.40 -3.74 46.64
CA CYS A 214 24.83 -4.10 45.30
C CYS A 214 26.34 -4.37 45.29
N TYR A 215 26.79 -5.32 44.47
CA TYR A 215 28.19 -5.70 44.39
C TYR A 215 28.56 -6.12 42.97
N ASP A 216 29.86 -6.10 42.66
CA ASP A 216 30.38 -6.46 41.35
C ASP A 216 30.05 -7.94 41.04
N TYR A 217 29.54 -8.21 39.84
CA TYR A 217 29.18 -9.56 39.41
C TYR A 217 30.41 -10.34 38.94
N THR A 218 31.31 -10.58 39.89
CA THR A 218 32.57 -11.30 39.74
C THR A 218 32.52 -12.61 40.50
N CYS A 219 33.33 -13.59 40.09
CA CYS A 219 33.32 -14.88 40.75
C CYS A 219 33.72 -14.80 42.24
N VAL A 220 34.61 -13.87 42.61
CA VAL A 220 35.04 -13.68 44.00
C VAL A 220 33.89 -13.29 44.96
N ASN A 221 32.79 -12.74 44.43
CA ASN A 221 31.61 -12.39 45.21
C ASN A 221 30.52 -13.49 45.17
N GLY A 222 30.74 -14.57 44.44
CA GLY A 222 29.88 -15.74 44.43
C GLY A 222 30.14 -16.63 45.65
N ASN A 223 29.07 -17.17 46.23
CA ASN A 223 29.16 -18.21 47.26
C ASN A 223 28.61 -19.52 46.70
N GLY A 224 29.34 -20.61 46.95
CA GLY A 224 28.98 -21.95 46.50
C GLY A 224 29.65 -22.98 47.40
N LYS A 225 29.07 -24.18 47.51
CA LYS A 225 29.72 -25.33 48.18
C LYS A 225 30.30 -26.31 47.17
N THR A 226 29.91 -26.18 45.91
CA THR A 226 30.32 -27.00 44.78
C THR A 226 30.65 -26.10 43.58
N VAL A 227 31.37 -26.63 42.60
CA VAL A 227 31.60 -25.94 41.32
C VAL A 227 30.27 -25.61 40.63
N GLU A 228 29.30 -26.51 40.68
CA GLU A 228 27.98 -26.30 40.09
C GLU A 228 27.23 -25.12 40.73
N ASP A 229 27.36 -24.94 42.05
CA ASP A 229 26.80 -23.76 42.75
C ASP A 229 27.45 -22.47 42.25
N CYS A 230 28.77 -22.47 42.06
CA CYS A 230 29.52 -21.32 41.53
C CYS A 230 29.16 -21.03 40.06
N GLN A 231 29.04 -22.05 39.22
CA GLN A 231 28.61 -21.90 37.82
C GLN A 231 27.18 -21.40 37.70
N LYS A 232 26.28 -21.83 38.60
CA LYS A 232 24.91 -21.31 38.69
C LYS A 232 24.89 -19.84 39.09
N TYR A 233 25.87 -19.41 39.90
CA TYR A 233 26.05 -17.99 40.21
C TYR A 233 26.52 -17.22 38.97
N LYS A 234 27.59 -17.67 38.30
CA LYS A 234 28.11 -17.16 37.01
C LYS A 234 28.90 -18.26 36.30
N GLY A 235 28.60 -18.55 35.04
CA GLY A 235 29.05 -19.76 34.34
C GLY A 235 30.57 -19.93 34.20
N THR A 236 31.33 -18.85 34.34
CA THR A 236 32.80 -18.83 34.30
C THR A 236 33.45 -18.98 35.67
N CYS A 237 32.69 -19.33 36.72
CA CYS A 237 33.19 -19.46 38.08
C CYS A 237 33.36 -20.91 38.53
N VAL A 238 34.34 -21.12 39.40
CA VAL A 238 34.62 -22.37 40.13
C VAL A 238 34.77 -22.10 41.62
N LEU A 239 34.84 -23.15 42.42
CA LEU A 239 35.04 -23.03 43.86
C LEU A 239 36.48 -22.57 44.16
N ALA A 240 36.65 -21.63 45.10
CA ALA A 240 37.97 -21.15 45.51
C ALA A 240 38.69 -22.17 46.41
N GLU A 241 40.02 -22.14 46.39
CA GLU A 241 40.88 -23.04 47.17
C GLU A 241 41.61 -22.27 48.28
N THR A 242 41.80 -22.92 49.43
CA THR A 242 42.60 -22.42 50.56
C THR A 242 43.81 -23.33 50.77
N GLN A 243 44.69 -22.98 51.72
CA GLN A 243 45.84 -23.83 52.05
C GLN A 243 45.42 -25.20 52.62
N ASP A 244 44.25 -25.28 53.27
CA ASP A 244 43.79 -26.46 54.01
C ASP A 244 42.62 -27.21 53.33
N GLY A 245 42.11 -26.75 52.18
CA GLY A 245 40.93 -27.34 51.53
C GLY A 245 40.19 -26.41 50.57
N THR A 246 38.97 -26.78 50.19
CA THR A 246 38.07 -25.92 49.41
C THR A 246 37.37 -24.86 50.26
N SER A 247 37.12 -23.69 49.67
CA SER A 247 36.42 -22.58 50.29
C SER A 247 34.91 -22.65 50.04
N SER A 248 34.11 -21.85 50.75
CA SER A 248 32.69 -21.61 50.43
C SER A 248 32.46 -20.42 49.48
N THR A 249 33.53 -19.90 48.91
CA THR A 249 33.54 -18.76 47.98
C THR A 249 33.97 -19.23 46.60
N CYS A 250 33.60 -18.48 45.55
CA CYS A 250 33.94 -18.81 44.18
C CYS A 250 35.16 -17.99 43.69
N LYS A 251 35.80 -18.43 42.62
CA LYS A 251 36.85 -17.72 41.87
C LYS A 251 36.64 -17.92 40.37
N ASP A 252 37.31 -17.12 39.54
CA ASP A 252 37.29 -17.34 38.09
C ASP A 252 37.93 -18.69 37.74
N ILE A 253 37.49 -19.31 36.65
CA ILE A 253 38.12 -20.52 36.11
C ILE A 253 39.62 -20.32 35.89
N ASP A 254 40.38 -21.36 36.19
CA ASP A 254 41.83 -21.40 36.07
C ASP A 254 42.23 -22.53 35.10
N GLU A 255 43.52 -22.65 34.79
CA GLU A 255 44.03 -23.84 34.09
C GLU A 255 43.84 -25.08 34.98
N CYS A 256 43.46 -26.23 34.41
CA CYS A 256 43.15 -27.42 35.20
C CYS A 256 44.32 -27.83 36.12
N VAL A 257 45.56 -27.67 35.65
CA VAL A 257 46.78 -27.97 36.41
C VAL A 257 46.95 -27.15 37.69
N ASN A 258 46.27 -26.01 37.81
CA ASN A 258 46.35 -25.13 38.96
C ASN A 258 45.40 -25.52 40.10
N TYR A 259 44.47 -26.47 39.88
CA TYR A 259 43.57 -26.96 40.92
C TYR A 259 44.23 -28.01 41.81
N LYS A 260 44.19 -27.78 43.13
CA LYS A 260 44.84 -28.62 44.14
C LYS A 260 43.91 -29.64 44.80
N PHE A 261 42.60 -29.57 44.53
CA PHE A 261 41.61 -30.44 45.16
C PHE A 261 40.70 -31.12 44.12
N LYS A 262 40.21 -32.32 44.46
CA LYS A 262 39.32 -33.10 43.58
C LYS A 262 38.02 -32.37 43.26
N ASP A 263 37.45 -31.69 44.25
CA ASP A 263 36.13 -31.07 44.13
C ASP A 263 36.13 -29.83 43.22
N THR A 264 37.29 -29.19 43.02
CA THR A 264 37.49 -28.02 42.13
C THR A 264 37.89 -28.43 40.72
N CYS A 265 38.46 -29.63 40.55
CA CYS A 265 38.91 -30.18 39.28
C CYS A 265 37.75 -30.69 38.40
N LYS A 266 36.98 -29.76 37.82
CA LYS A 266 35.87 -30.10 36.91
C LYS A 266 35.89 -29.33 35.61
N ILE A 267 36.20 -28.03 35.66
CA ILE A 267 36.23 -27.13 34.50
C ILE A 267 37.36 -26.12 34.65
N GLY A 268 38.07 -25.87 33.56
CA GLY A 268 39.14 -24.89 33.45
C GLY A 268 39.02 -24.08 32.16
N VAL A 269 39.99 -23.22 31.89
CA VAL A 269 39.98 -22.32 30.73
C VAL A 269 39.90 -23.04 29.37
N GLN A 270 40.37 -24.29 29.29
CA GLN A 270 40.34 -25.10 28.06
C GLN A 270 39.14 -26.06 27.96
N GLY A 271 38.27 -26.11 28.97
CA GLY A 271 37.13 -27.02 29.01
C GLY A 271 37.12 -27.87 30.28
N ASN A 272 36.70 -29.14 30.18
CA ASN A 272 36.56 -30.01 31.34
C ASN A 272 37.93 -30.42 31.91
N CYS A 273 37.99 -30.70 33.22
CA CYS A 273 39.17 -31.20 33.90
C CYS A 273 38.96 -32.63 34.44
N LEU A 274 40.05 -33.36 34.62
CA LEU A 274 40.07 -34.72 35.18
C LEU A 274 40.99 -34.79 36.39
N TRP A 275 40.50 -35.37 37.50
CA TRP A 275 41.29 -35.61 38.70
C TRP A 275 41.95 -36.99 38.64
N LEU A 276 43.29 -37.00 38.56
CA LEU A 276 44.10 -38.22 38.58
C LEU A 276 44.63 -38.47 39.99
N VAL A 277 44.73 -39.73 40.39
CA VAL A 277 45.32 -40.14 41.67
C VAL A 277 46.54 -41.01 41.40
N THR A 278 47.66 -40.69 42.04
CA THR A 278 48.92 -41.44 41.95
C THR A 278 49.39 -41.81 43.35
N GLN A 279 50.04 -42.97 43.49
CA GLN A 279 50.55 -43.45 44.78
C GLN A 279 52.01 -43.03 44.95
N VAL A 280 52.30 -42.20 45.95
CA VAL A 280 53.67 -41.79 46.33
C VAL A 280 53.90 -42.19 47.78
N ASP A 281 54.91 -43.02 48.03
CA ASP A 281 55.24 -43.58 49.35
C ASP A 281 54.04 -44.25 50.08
N GLY A 282 53.16 -44.91 49.30
CA GLY A 282 51.97 -45.59 49.82
C GLY A 282 50.81 -44.66 50.23
N LYS A 283 50.86 -43.38 49.82
CA LYS A 283 49.76 -42.41 50.00
C LYS A 283 49.21 -41.97 48.64
N ASP A 284 47.89 -41.82 48.56
CA ASP A 284 47.22 -41.24 47.41
C ASP A 284 47.51 -39.74 47.30
N VAL A 285 48.19 -39.34 46.23
CA VAL A 285 48.44 -37.96 45.83
C VAL A 285 47.66 -37.68 44.55
N GLY A 286 46.65 -36.82 44.64
CA GLY A 286 45.85 -36.43 43.49
C GLY A 286 46.36 -35.16 42.81
N ARG A 287 46.19 -35.08 41.48
CA ARG A 287 46.48 -33.89 40.68
C ARG A 287 45.37 -33.68 39.64
N CYS A 288 45.11 -32.43 39.32
CA CYS A 288 44.16 -32.07 38.28
C CYS A 288 44.86 -31.84 36.93
N VAL A 289 44.25 -32.28 35.84
CA VAL A 289 44.74 -32.12 34.46
C VAL A 289 43.58 -31.80 33.53
N ASP A 290 43.86 -31.29 32.34
CA ASP A 290 42.84 -31.07 31.31
C ASP A 290 42.22 -32.41 30.89
N TYR A 291 40.90 -32.50 30.77
CA TYR A 291 40.22 -33.71 30.33
C TYR A 291 40.27 -33.84 28.80
N ASN A 292 41.43 -34.23 28.31
CA ASN A 292 41.70 -34.48 26.90
C ASN A 292 42.28 -35.89 26.71
N CYS A 293 42.36 -36.34 25.46
CA CYS A 293 42.76 -37.71 25.14
C CYS A 293 44.09 -38.14 25.77
N SER A 294 45.08 -37.23 25.83
CA SER A 294 46.42 -37.53 26.35
C SER A 294 46.46 -37.90 27.83
N GLN A 295 45.35 -37.72 28.56
CA GLN A 295 45.25 -38.07 29.97
C GLN A 295 44.58 -39.43 30.22
N ALA A 296 44.26 -40.18 29.16
CA ALA A 296 43.78 -41.56 29.29
C ALA A 296 44.86 -42.47 29.89
N SER A 297 44.45 -43.53 30.60
CA SER A 297 45.39 -44.49 31.19
C SER A 297 46.13 -45.28 30.10
N ASP A 298 47.41 -45.58 30.32
CA ASP A 298 48.22 -46.43 29.44
C ASP A 298 47.62 -47.83 29.23
N ASP A 299 46.76 -48.30 30.16
CA ASP A 299 45.98 -49.55 30.02
C ASP A 299 44.93 -49.51 28.89
N TYR A 300 44.70 -48.34 28.28
CA TYR A 300 43.75 -48.14 27.19
C TYR A 300 44.40 -48.57 25.88
N THR A 301 44.59 -49.87 25.73
CA THR A 301 45.36 -50.45 24.62
C THR A 301 44.54 -50.68 23.33
N ASN A 302 43.37 -50.05 23.18
CA ASN A 302 42.54 -50.14 21.98
C ASN A 302 41.56 -48.95 21.84
N ASP A 303 41.10 -48.70 20.61
CA ASP A 303 40.19 -47.60 20.26
C ASP A 303 38.87 -47.63 21.04
N GLN A 304 38.32 -48.80 21.35
CA GLN A 304 37.06 -48.91 22.10
C GLN A 304 37.22 -48.39 23.54
N LEU A 305 38.37 -48.62 24.17
CA LEU A 305 38.68 -48.07 25.48
C LEU A 305 38.83 -46.54 25.37
N CYS A 306 39.55 -46.04 24.36
CA CYS A 306 39.71 -44.60 24.13
C CYS A 306 38.39 -43.88 23.81
N LEU A 307 37.51 -44.50 23.03
CA LEU A 307 36.17 -43.99 22.73
C LEU A 307 35.31 -43.88 24.01
N LYS A 308 35.42 -44.87 24.91
CA LYS A 308 34.76 -44.83 26.22
C LYS A 308 35.32 -43.74 27.13
N PHE A 309 36.60 -43.42 27.00
CA PHE A 309 37.21 -42.29 27.71
C PHE A 309 36.64 -40.97 27.19
N LEU A 310 36.69 -40.74 25.87
CA LEU A 310 36.18 -39.56 25.19
C LEU A 310 35.90 -39.92 23.72
N ALA A 311 34.72 -39.56 23.20
CA ALA A 311 34.30 -39.95 21.84
C ALA A 311 35.24 -39.46 20.73
N SER A 312 35.90 -38.32 20.95
CA SER A 312 36.88 -37.72 20.03
C SER A 312 38.27 -38.36 20.11
N CYS A 313 38.49 -39.39 20.94
CA CYS A 313 39.79 -40.02 21.12
C CYS A 313 39.92 -41.35 20.39
N THR A 314 41.16 -41.67 20.04
CA THR A 314 41.63 -42.96 19.54
C THR A 314 42.90 -43.37 20.29
N ILE A 315 43.40 -44.58 20.08
CA ILE A 315 44.62 -45.08 20.71
C ILE A 315 45.86 -44.29 20.25
N ASP A 316 46.84 -44.06 21.14
CA ASP A 316 48.10 -43.36 20.81
C ASP A 316 49.00 -44.17 19.83
N ASP A 317 50.07 -43.54 19.34
CA ASP A 317 51.04 -44.09 18.40
C ASP A 317 52.03 -45.09 19.02
N ASP A 318 52.10 -45.24 20.33
CA ASP A 318 52.87 -46.32 20.97
C ASP A 318 51.99 -47.52 21.35
N GLY A 319 50.66 -47.42 21.13
CA GLY A 319 49.68 -48.44 21.47
C GLY A 319 49.28 -48.45 22.95
N LEU A 320 49.70 -47.45 23.73
CA LEU A 320 49.34 -47.25 25.14
C LEU A 320 48.69 -45.88 25.30
N GLY A 321 47.58 -45.80 26.01
CA GLY A 321 46.86 -44.53 26.17
C GLY A 321 46.18 -44.03 24.89
N CYS A 322 45.74 -42.78 24.90
CA CYS A 322 44.89 -42.22 23.85
C CYS A 322 45.36 -40.87 23.34
N LYS A 323 45.11 -40.60 22.06
CA LYS A 323 45.25 -39.30 21.42
C LYS A 323 43.97 -38.86 20.72
N MET A 324 43.95 -37.62 20.23
CA MET A 324 42.81 -37.10 19.47
C MET A 324 42.66 -37.85 18.13
N ARG A 325 41.43 -38.11 17.70
CA ARG A 325 41.13 -38.62 16.36
C ARG A 325 41.59 -37.62 15.31
N GLU A 326 42.10 -38.16 14.21
CA GLU A 326 42.50 -37.36 13.05
C GLU A 326 41.28 -36.88 12.26
N ALA A 327 41.46 -35.78 11.54
CA ALA A 327 40.43 -35.25 10.63
C ALA A 327 40.20 -36.15 9.41
N GLU A 328 41.22 -36.90 8.99
CA GLU A 328 41.20 -37.71 7.76
C GLU A 328 41.71 -39.13 8.05
N CYS A 329 41.02 -40.15 7.54
CA CYS A 329 41.40 -41.56 7.75
C CYS A 329 42.83 -41.87 7.27
N SER A 330 43.28 -41.20 6.20
CA SER A 330 44.63 -41.37 5.64
C SER A 330 45.76 -40.91 6.55
N SER A 331 45.45 -40.16 7.61
CA SER A 331 46.43 -39.68 8.59
C SER A 331 46.79 -40.74 9.62
N TYR A 332 45.98 -41.80 9.76
CA TYR A 332 46.27 -42.89 10.68
C TYR A 332 47.35 -43.83 10.14
N GLN A 333 48.41 -44.00 10.92
CA GLN A 333 49.54 -44.86 10.57
C GLN A 333 49.43 -46.26 11.19
N GLN A 334 48.44 -46.50 12.06
CA GLN A 334 48.26 -47.77 12.76
C GLN A 334 46.90 -48.40 12.53
N VAL A 335 46.90 -49.74 12.43
CA VAL A 335 45.69 -50.56 12.27
C VAL A 335 44.67 -50.27 13.37
N SER A 336 45.15 -50.14 14.61
CA SER A 336 44.35 -49.96 15.82
C SER A 336 43.64 -48.61 15.89
N GLN A 337 44.12 -47.59 15.17
CA GLN A 337 43.52 -46.24 15.10
C GLN A 337 42.48 -46.11 13.98
N CYS A 338 42.50 -47.03 13.02
CA CYS A 338 41.75 -46.92 11.77
C CYS A 338 40.28 -47.35 11.93
N VAL A 339 39.53 -46.57 12.71
CA VAL A 339 38.12 -46.84 13.04
C VAL A 339 37.23 -45.71 12.53
N SER A 340 37.49 -44.48 12.95
CA SER A 340 36.77 -43.29 12.48
C SER A 340 37.56 -41.99 12.71
N THR A 341 37.22 -40.96 11.95
CA THR A 341 37.72 -39.59 12.10
C THR A 341 36.98 -38.82 13.22
N ILE A 342 37.45 -37.62 13.53
CA ILE A 342 36.86 -36.75 14.57
C ILE A 342 35.42 -36.30 14.25
N ASP A 343 35.02 -36.27 12.98
CA ASP A 343 33.66 -35.93 12.52
C ASP A 343 32.70 -37.13 12.42
N GLY A 344 33.20 -38.34 12.73
CA GLY A 344 32.42 -39.59 12.71
C GLY A 344 32.47 -40.38 11.40
N SER A 345 33.24 -39.92 10.39
CA SER A 345 33.43 -40.70 9.17
C SER A 345 34.13 -42.03 9.44
N GLN A 346 33.59 -43.13 8.92
CA GLN A 346 34.12 -44.48 9.16
C GLN A 346 35.40 -44.72 8.34
N CYS A 347 36.38 -45.35 8.96
CA CYS A 347 37.65 -45.75 8.34
C CYS A 347 37.81 -47.28 8.37
N TYR A 348 38.63 -47.82 7.47
CA TYR A 348 39.05 -49.22 7.56
C TYR A 348 40.50 -49.40 7.10
N TRP A 349 41.18 -50.38 7.70
CA TRP A 349 42.59 -50.62 7.40
C TRP A 349 42.77 -51.42 6.11
N ASN A 350 43.47 -50.85 5.12
CA ASN A 350 43.79 -51.54 3.89
C ASN A 350 45.03 -52.43 4.10
N LYS A 351 44.81 -53.74 4.33
CA LYS A 351 45.88 -54.72 4.60
C LYS A 351 46.90 -54.85 3.45
N THR A 352 46.52 -54.59 2.21
CA THR A 352 47.40 -54.70 1.04
C THR A 352 48.33 -53.49 0.93
N LYS A 353 47.79 -52.28 1.12
CA LYS A 353 48.54 -51.02 1.02
C LYS A 353 49.19 -50.59 2.34
N GLN A 354 48.88 -51.27 3.45
CA GLN A 354 49.34 -50.93 4.81
C GLN A 354 49.04 -49.47 5.19
N VAL A 355 47.87 -48.97 4.80
CA VAL A 355 47.41 -47.61 5.12
C VAL A 355 45.95 -47.63 5.57
N CYS A 356 45.59 -46.71 6.44
CA CYS A 356 44.20 -46.45 6.77
C CYS A 356 43.55 -45.60 5.69
N VAL A 357 42.31 -45.92 5.32
CA VAL A 357 41.58 -45.18 4.29
C VAL A 357 40.10 -45.10 4.69
N SER A 358 39.43 -44.08 4.19
CA SER A 358 37.98 -43.92 4.40
C SER A 358 37.22 -45.05 3.71
N TYR A 359 36.05 -45.40 4.22
CA TYR A 359 35.10 -46.26 3.50
C TYR A 359 34.71 -45.60 2.19
N ASP A 360 35.40 -46.02 1.14
CA ASP A 360 35.13 -45.63 -0.24
C ASP A 360 35.18 -46.89 -1.09
N CYS A 361 34.28 -46.98 -2.06
CA CYS A 361 34.19 -48.13 -2.93
C CYS A 361 35.47 -48.35 -3.72
N ASP A 362 36.17 -47.29 -4.10
CA ASP A 362 37.41 -47.37 -4.88
C ASP A 362 38.59 -47.84 -4.02
N ASN A 363 38.47 -47.74 -2.70
CA ASN A 363 39.45 -48.26 -1.76
C ASN A 363 39.19 -49.73 -1.39
N ALA A 364 37.93 -50.18 -1.42
CA ALA A 364 37.47 -51.47 -0.93
C ALA A 364 38.40 -52.65 -1.29
N GLN A 365 38.74 -53.46 -0.29
CA GLN A 365 39.50 -54.69 -0.48
C GLN A 365 38.66 -55.85 0.05
N VAL A 366 38.21 -56.72 -0.85
CA VAL A 366 37.38 -57.90 -0.52
C VAL A 366 38.06 -59.15 -1.08
N ASP A 367 37.88 -60.30 -0.41
CA ASP A 367 38.57 -61.56 -0.77
C ASP A 367 38.32 -61.99 -2.22
N THR A 368 37.10 -61.75 -2.71
CA THR A 368 36.71 -61.84 -4.11
C THR A 368 35.82 -60.66 -4.45
N TYR A 369 36.16 -59.92 -5.50
CA TYR A 369 35.42 -58.75 -5.97
C TYR A 369 34.13 -59.17 -6.69
N THR A 370 33.19 -59.70 -5.92
CA THR A 370 31.82 -59.97 -6.35
C THR A 370 30.91 -58.82 -5.93
N SER A 371 29.79 -58.61 -6.63
CA SER A 371 28.81 -57.59 -6.25
C SER A 371 28.26 -57.79 -4.83
N GLU A 372 28.18 -59.03 -4.35
CA GLU A 372 27.76 -59.30 -2.97
C GLU A 372 28.80 -58.84 -1.96
N ASN A 373 30.08 -59.15 -2.19
CA ASN A 373 31.15 -58.78 -1.26
C ASN A 373 31.44 -57.28 -1.26
N CYS A 374 31.38 -56.62 -2.42
CA CYS A 374 31.49 -55.16 -2.50
C CYS A 374 30.32 -54.45 -1.80
N ASN A 375 29.11 -54.97 -1.92
CA ASN A 375 27.92 -54.44 -1.23
C ASN A 375 27.99 -54.68 0.28
N LYS A 376 28.54 -55.82 0.73
CA LYS A 376 28.84 -56.06 2.15
C LYS A 376 29.89 -55.10 2.70
N PHE A 377 30.89 -54.74 1.89
CA PHE A 377 31.94 -53.79 2.27
C PHE A 377 31.38 -52.38 2.48
N LEU A 378 30.60 -51.87 1.53
CA LEU A 378 29.79 -50.66 1.69
C LEU A 378 28.57 -50.78 0.77
N SER A 379 27.37 -50.53 1.30
CA SER A 379 26.09 -50.89 0.64
C SER A 379 25.87 -50.20 -0.72
N ILE A 380 26.61 -49.13 -0.98
CA ILE A 380 26.61 -48.38 -2.24
C ILE A 380 27.68 -48.84 -3.24
N CYS A 381 28.41 -49.95 -3.01
CA CYS A 381 29.47 -50.44 -3.90
C CYS A 381 29.11 -51.75 -4.62
N THR A 382 29.68 -51.97 -5.81
CA THR A 382 29.60 -53.20 -6.61
C THR A 382 30.97 -53.54 -7.20
N ALA A 383 31.15 -54.74 -7.73
CA ALA A 383 32.37 -55.09 -8.45
C ALA A 383 32.43 -54.43 -9.83
N ASN A 384 33.62 -54.02 -10.26
CA ASN A 384 33.85 -53.48 -11.61
C ASN A 384 33.76 -54.57 -12.70
N ILE A 385 33.65 -54.15 -13.97
CA ILE A 385 33.69 -55.04 -15.14
C ILE A 385 35.08 -55.70 -15.20
N GLY A 386 35.14 -56.98 -14.84
CA GLY A 386 36.39 -57.75 -14.69
C GLY A 386 36.64 -58.29 -13.27
N GLN A 387 35.82 -57.92 -12.27
CA GLN A 387 35.92 -58.39 -10.89
C GLN A 387 37.32 -58.21 -10.28
N THR A 388 37.92 -57.03 -10.50
CA THR A 388 39.28 -56.69 -10.04
C THR A 388 39.30 -55.65 -8.93
N GLN A 389 38.25 -54.86 -8.77
CA GLN A 389 38.08 -53.89 -7.68
C GLN A 389 36.60 -53.61 -7.42
N CYS A 390 36.25 -53.13 -6.23
CA CYS A 390 34.94 -52.53 -6.06
C CYS A 390 34.96 -51.11 -6.63
N VAL A 391 33.81 -50.69 -7.12
CA VAL A 391 33.53 -49.34 -7.56
C VAL A 391 32.22 -48.94 -6.93
N LYS A 392 32.02 -47.62 -6.75
CA LYS A 392 30.71 -47.13 -6.33
C LYS A 392 29.70 -47.62 -7.34
N LYS A 393 28.55 -48.13 -6.88
CA LYS A 393 27.41 -48.49 -7.73
C LYS A 393 27.07 -47.24 -8.50
N GLN A 394 27.62 -47.15 -9.69
CA GLN A 394 27.19 -46.17 -10.63
C GLN A 394 25.83 -46.67 -11.06
N CYS A 395 24.93 -45.73 -11.27
CA CYS A 395 23.65 -46.09 -11.85
C CYS A 395 23.93 -46.92 -13.13
N THR A 396 25.00 -46.63 -13.89
CA THR A 396 25.37 -47.35 -15.12
C THR A 396 25.70 -48.84 -14.95
N ASP A 397 25.93 -49.31 -13.72
CA ASP A 397 26.26 -50.71 -13.41
C ASP A 397 25.02 -51.60 -13.26
N ALA A 398 23.84 -51.01 -13.11
CA ALA A 398 22.60 -51.77 -13.18
C ALA A 398 22.36 -52.19 -14.64
N LEU A 399 22.33 -53.50 -14.89
CA LEU A 399 22.07 -54.07 -16.23
C LEU A 399 20.58 -54.29 -16.51
N THR A 400 19.71 -54.09 -15.51
CA THR A 400 18.25 -54.18 -15.66
C THR A 400 17.53 -53.08 -14.88
N SER A 401 16.33 -52.69 -15.34
CA SER A 401 15.56 -51.60 -14.72
C SER A 401 15.14 -51.89 -13.27
N GLN A 402 14.97 -53.15 -12.91
CA GLN A 402 14.67 -53.60 -11.54
C GLN A 402 15.85 -53.41 -10.57
N LEU A 403 17.09 -53.56 -11.04
CA LEU A 403 18.26 -53.27 -10.22
C LEU A 403 18.47 -51.76 -10.07
N CYS A 404 18.18 -50.97 -11.09
CA CYS A 404 18.33 -49.52 -11.06
C CYS A 404 17.37 -48.82 -10.09
N THR A 405 16.10 -49.25 -10.05
CA THR A 405 15.08 -48.69 -9.16
C THR A 405 15.32 -48.97 -7.66
N LYS A 406 16.26 -49.87 -7.33
CA LYS A 406 16.70 -50.16 -5.95
C LYS A 406 17.92 -49.35 -5.52
N LEU A 407 18.57 -48.63 -6.43
CA LEU A 407 19.67 -47.71 -6.14
C LEU A 407 19.07 -46.32 -5.91
N GLY A 408 19.06 -45.85 -4.67
CA GLY A 408 18.55 -44.51 -4.35
C GLY A 408 19.24 -43.43 -5.19
N SER A 409 18.47 -42.49 -5.74
CA SER A 409 18.92 -41.38 -6.61
C SER A 409 19.41 -41.77 -8.02
N CYS A 410 18.90 -42.85 -8.61
CA CYS A 410 19.17 -43.30 -9.99
C CYS A 410 17.88 -43.45 -10.84
N ILE A 411 17.97 -43.24 -12.16
CA ILE A 411 16.89 -43.47 -13.15
C ILE A 411 17.33 -44.44 -14.26
N TRP A 412 16.42 -45.31 -14.72
CA TRP A 412 16.62 -46.16 -15.90
C TRP A 412 16.20 -45.42 -17.18
N GLN A 413 17.14 -45.11 -18.06
CA GLN A 413 16.90 -44.36 -19.30
C GLN A 413 17.79 -44.89 -20.44
N ASP A 414 17.24 -45.02 -21.64
CA ASP A 414 17.94 -45.52 -22.84
C ASP A 414 18.67 -46.86 -22.63
N ASN A 415 18.00 -47.78 -21.93
CA ASN A 415 18.49 -49.13 -21.60
C ASN A 415 19.78 -49.16 -20.76
N LYS A 416 20.06 -48.07 -20.03
CA LYS A 416 21.13 -47.91 -19.05
C LYS A 416 20.56 -47.20 -17.82
N CYS A 417 21.28 -47.23 -16.70
CA CYS A 417 20.87 -46.51 -15.50
C CYS A 417 21.82 -45.34 -15.23
N VAL A 418 21.30 -44.18 -14.82
CA VAL A 418 22.08 -42.92 -14.67
C VAL A 418 21.65 -42.15 -13.41
N SER A 419 22.53 -41.31 -12.83
CA SER A 419 22.27 -40.57 -11.57
C SER A 419 21.34 -39.39 -11.76
N TYR A 420 20.48 -39.05 -10.78
CA TYR A 420 19.64 -37.85 -10.86
C TYR A 420 20.49 -36.57 -10.99
N THR A 421 20.14 -35.77 -11.98
CA THR A 421 20.56 -34.39 -12.18
C THR A 421 19.29 -33.64 -12.60
N CYS A 422 19.21 -32.32 -12.38
CA CYS A 422 18.04 -31.60 -12.90
C CYS A 422 17.88 -31.86 -14.43
N ALA A 423 18.99 -31.93 -15.17
CA ALA A 423 19.04 -32.12 -16.61
C ALA A 423 18.54 -33.48 -17.14
N ASN A 424 18.52 -34.53 -16.32
CA ASN A 424 18.01 -35.85 -16.70
C ASN A 424 16.76 -36.26 -15.93
N ALA A 425 16.08 -35.29 -15.34
CA ALA A 425 14.73 -35.48 -14.85
C ALA A 425 13.82 -35.95 -16.01
N PRO A 426 12.88 -36.89 -15.75
CA PRO A 426 11.93 -37.34 -16.77
C PRO A 426 11.23 -36.15 -17.44
N THR A 427 11.06 -36.21 -18.76
CA THR A 427 10.30 -35.20 -19.50
C THR A 427 8.82 -35.15 -19.10
N THR A 428 8.33 -36.18 -18.40
CA THR A 428 7.01 -36.22 -17.76
C THR A 428 6.90 -35.28 -16.55
N LEU A 429 8.03 -34.82 -15.99
CA LEU A 429 8.04 -33.79 -14.95
C LEU A 429 7.91 -32.43 -15.63
N THR A 430 6.66 -31.97 -15.72
CA THR A 430 6.31 -30.70 -16.38
C THR A 430 6.04 -29.59 -15.36
N THR A 431 5.93 -29.91 -14.07
CA THR A 431 5.62 -28.95 -13.00
C THR A 431 6.79 -28.71 -12.05
N ASP A 432 6.83 -27.51 -11.49
CA ASP A 432 7.88 -27.07 -10.57
C ASP A 432 7.87 -27.84 -9.24
N ASP A 433 6.67 -28.15 -8.74
CA ASP A 433 6.47 -29.00 -7.56
C ASP A 433 7.01 -30.43 -7.79
N ALA A 434 6.87 -30.96 -9.01
CA ALA A 434 7.42 -32.27 -9.33
C ALA A 434 8.94 -32.23 -9.51
N CYS A 435 9.50 -31.15 -10.07
CA CYS A 435 10.94 -30.96 -10.19
C CYS A 435 11.63 -30.75 -8.83
N SER A 436 11.04 -29.95 -7.94
CA SER A 436 11.58 -29.71 -6.60
C SER A 436 11.52 -30.97 -5.71
N LYS A 437 10.52 -31.83 -5.92
CA LYS A 437 10.45 -33.17 -5.29
C LYS A 437 11.43 -34.17 -5.91
N PHE A 438 11.77 -34.02 -7.19
CA PHE A 438 12.73 -34.89 -7.88
C PHE A 438 14.17 -34.65 -7.41
N LEU A 439 14.56 -33.38 -7.26
CA LEU A 439 15.81 -32.97 -6.63
C LEU A 439 15.68 -31.52 -6.13
N ASP A 440 16.07 -31.27 -4.87
CA ASP A 440 15.96 -29.94 -4.27
C ASP A 440 16.73 -28.88 -5.08
N LYS A 441 16.17 -27.67 -5.20
CA LYS A 441 16.66 -26.58 -6.05
C LYS A 441 16.66 -26.87 -7.56
N CYS A 442 15.82 -27.80 -8.02
CA CYS A 442 15.48 -27.95 -9.44
C CYS A 442 14.11 -27.33 -9.76
N TYR A 443 14.00 -26.73 -10.94
CA TYR A 443 12.80 -26.07 -11.47
C TYR A 443 12.44 -26.68 -12.82
N THR A 444 11.18 -26.60 -13.20
CA THR A 444 10.71 -27.16 -14.47
C THR A 444 11.19 -26.34 -15.68
N THR A 445 11.64 -27.02 -16.72
CA THR A 445 11.89 -26.48 -18.07
C THR A 445 10.70 -26.65 -19.00
N GLY A 446 9.59 -27.23 -18.51
CA GLY A 446 8.38 -27.55 -19.27
C GLY A 446 8.35 -29.00 -19.76
N ALA A 447 9.52 -29.64 -19.84
CA ALA A 447 9.67 -31.07 -20.12
C ALA A 447 11.00 -31.56 -19.49
N GLY A 448 11.02 -31.76 -18.17
CA GLY A 448 12.23 -32.03 -17.38
C GLY A 448 12.67 -30.83 -16.55
N CYS A 449 13.80 -30.92 -15.84
CA CYS A 449 14.17 -29.94 -14.81
C CYS A 449 15.53 -29.25 -15.09
N SER A 450 15.83 -28.15 -14.38
CA SER A 450 17.12 -27.45 -14.40
C SER A 450 17.42 -26.79 -13.04
N LEU A 451 18.69 -26.47 -12.76
CA LEU A 451 19.17 -25.87 -11.49
C LEU A 451 18.89 -24.34 -11.43
N ASN A 452 18.72 -23.76 -10.22
CA ASN A 452 18.36 -22.33 -10.07
C ASN A 452 19.44 -21.37 -10.59
N GLY A 453 19.00 -20.23 -11.12
CA GLY A 453 19.85 -19.11 -11.51
C GLY A 453 19.27 -17.76 -11.08
N THR A 454 19.53 -16.72 -11.87
CA THR A 454 18.85 -15.41 -11.84
C THR A 454 17.45 -15.51 -12.47
N CYS A 455 16.57 -14.52 -12.31
CA CYS A 455 15.26 -14.53 -12.98
C CYS A 455 15.39 -14.80 -14.50
N THR A 456 16.47 -14.36 -15.16
CA THR A 456 16.68 -14.59 -16.60
C THR A 456 16.99 -16.02 -16.99
N ASP A 457 17.37 -16.89 -16.03
CA ASP A 457 17.71 -18.29 -16.29
C ASP A 457 16.48 -19.21 -16.32
N MET A 458 15.33 -18.72 -15.85
CA MET A 458 14.09 -19.49 -15.76
C MET A 458 13.35 -19.53 -17.10
N LYS A 459 12.99 -20.74 -17.55
CA LYS A 459 12.37 -21.00 -18.88
C LYS A 459 10.88 -21.33 -18.83
N THR A 460 10.25 -21.30 -17.66
CA THR A 460 8.82 -21.53 -17.50
C THR A 460 8.18 -20.51 -16.59
N GLU A 461 6.89 -20.22 -16.84
CA GLU A 461 6.09 -19.30 -16.05
C GLU A 461 5.94 -19.76 -14.60
N SER A 462 5.80 -21.07 -14.37
CA SER A 462 5.62 -21.66 -13.04
C SER A 462 6.87 -21.55 -12.15
N ALA A 463 8.06 -21.53 -12.75
CA ALA A 463 9.32 -21.34 -12.04
C ALA A 463 9.62 -19.85 -11.73
N CYS A 464 9.02 -18.92 -12.48
CA CYS A 464 9.33 -17.49 -12.45
C CYS A 464 8.72 -16.76 -11.24
N LYS A 465 9.26 -17.01 -10.05
CA LYS A 465 8.74 -16.48 -8.78
C LYS A 465 9.77 -15.62 -8.04
N THR A 466 10.86 -16.23 -7.60
CA THR A 466 11.93 -15.59 -6.85
C THR A 466 13.26 -16.23 -7.24
N ASP A 467 14.27 -15.41 -7.52
CA ASP A 467 15.59 -15.92 -7.92
C ASP A 467 16.54 -16.20 -6.75
N SER A 468 17.76 -16.62 -7.08
CA SER A 468 18.83 -16.90 -6.11
C SER A 468 19.33 -15.69 -5.30
N GLN A 469 18.95 -14.45 -5.68
CA GLN A 469 19.27 -13.20 -4.97
C GLN A 469 18.06 -12.65 -4.19
N ASN A 470 16.98 -13.41 -4.08
CA ASN A 470 15.73 -13.02 -3.42
C ASN A 470 14.97 -11.89 -4.14
N GLN A 471 15.20 -11.69 -5.45
CA GLN A 471 14.45 -10.74 -6.26
C GLN A 471 13.14 -11.37 -6.75
N LYS A 472 12.02 -10.64 -6.63
CA LYS A 472 10.73 -11.07 -7.20
C LYS A 472 10.84 -11.06 -8.73
N CYS A 473 10.42 -12.14 -9.37
CA CYS A 473 10.43 -12.28 -10.82
C CYS A 473 9.02 -12.13 -11.42
N ILE A 474 8.95 -11.88 -12.73
CA ILE A 474 7.72 -11.86 -13.52
C ILE A 474 7.96 -12.51 -14.89
N TRP A 475 6.98 -13.31 -15.33
CA TRP A 475 7.02 -13.98 -16.63
C TRP A 475 6.41 -13.06 -17.69
N LEU A 476 7.21 -12.65 -18.68
CA LEU A 476 6.80 -11.72 -19.74
C LEU A 476 7.26 -12.23 -21.10
N SER A 477 6.33 -12.32 -22.05
CA SER A 477 6.64 -12.68 -23.44
C SER A 477 7.52 -13.93 -23.58
N SER A 478 7.19 -14.97 -22.79
CA SER A 478 7.91 -16.26 -22.77
C SER A 478 9.33 -16.22 -22.19
N ALA A 479 9.68 -15.21 -21.41
CA ALA A 479 10.92 -15.14 -20.65
C ALA A 479 10.67 -14.64 -19.22
N CYS A 480 11.44 -15.12 -18.26
CA CYS A 480 11.40 -14.64 -16.89
C CYS A 480 12.36 -13.46 -16.70
N LYS A 481 11.92 -12.43 -15.98
CA LYS A 481 12.70 -11.21 -15.70
C LYS A 481 12.50 -10.76 -14.26
N VAL A 482 13.42 -9.94 -13.76
CA VAL A 482 13.23 -9.25 -12.47
C VAL A 482 12.02 -8.32 -12.61
N LYS A 483 11.12 -8.40 -11.64
CA LYS A 483 9.88 -7.62 -11.63
C LYS A 483 10.18 -6.15 -11.39
N ALA A 484 9.91 -5.30 -12.38
CA ALA A 484 9.99 -3.85 -12.25
C ALA A 484 8.57 -3.24 -12.25
N CYS A 485 8.40 -2.05 -11.65
CA CYS A 485 7.11 -1.35 -11.67
C CYS A 485 6.59 -1.16 -13.11
N SER A 486 7.48 -0.81 -14.04
CA SER A 486 7.14 -0.57 -15.44
C SER A 486 6.50 -1.76 -16.17
N ASP A 487 6.67 -2.97 -15.65
CA ASP A 487 6.18 -4.20 -16.26
C ASP A 487 4.76 -4.57 -15.79
N LEU A 488 4.23 -3.84 -14.80
CA LEU A 488 2.94 -4.11 -14.18
C LEU A 488 1.87 -3.20 -14.78
N VAL A 489 0.81 -3.80 -15.30
CA VAL A 489 -0.28 -3.09 -15.99
C VAL A 489 -1.48 -2.96 -15.07
N TYR A 490 -1.25 -2.46 -13.85
CA TYR A 490 -2.31 -2.11 -12.93
C TYR A 490 -2.56 -0.60 -12.94
N TYR A 491 -3.81 -0.23 -12.70
CA TYR A 491 -4.30 1.14 -12.90
C TYR A 491 -4.51 1.89 -11.59
N SER A 492 -4.40 1.21 -10.45
CA SER A 492 -4.52 1.83 -9.13
C SER A 492 -3.24 1.70 -8.30
N HIS A 493 -3.05 2.64 -7.38
CA HIS A 493 -1.96 2.59 -6.42
C HIS A 493 -1.96 1.27 -5.61
N SER A 494 -3.12 0.85 -5.08
CA SER A 494 -3.23 -0.36 -4.26
C SER A 494 -2.74 -1.59 -5.02
N GLU A 495 -3.21 -1.80 -6.24
CA GLU A 495 -2.83 -2.95 -7.05
C GLU A 495 -1.34 -2.94 -7.39
N CYS A 496 -0.76 -1.77 -7.71
CA CYS A 496 0.67 -1.63 -7.94
C CYS A 496 1.50 -1.92 -6.68
N ASN A 497 1.05 -1.40 -5.54
CA ASN A 497 1.72 -1.51 -4.25
C ASN A 497 1.69 -2.95 -3.71
N ASP A 498 0.59 -3.68 -3.95
CA ASP A 498 0.46 -5.10 -3.58
C ASP A 498 1.48 -5.98 -4.33
N GLN A 499 1.87 -5.59 -5.54
CA GLN A 499 2.91 -6.29 -6.28
C GLN A 499 4.31 -5.97 -5.74
N LEU A 500 4.57 -4.69 -5.51
CA LEU A 500 5.84 -4.10 -5.08
C LEU A 500 5.55 -2.79 -4.32
N ASP A 501 5.95 -2.74 -3.05
CA ASP A 501 5.76 -1.63 -2.11
C ASP A 501 6.43 -0.30 -2.53
N THR A 502 7.35 -0.36 -3.49
CA THR A 502 8.04 0.80 -4.08
C THR A 502 7.34 1.34 -5.33
N CYS A 503 6.20 0.77 -5.73
CA CYS A 503 5.45 1.17 -6.91
C CYS A 503 4.20 2.00 -6.57
N THR A 504 3.79 2.81 -7.53
CA THR A 504 2.49 3.50 -7.58
C THR A 504 1.96 3.45 -9.01
N SER A 505 0.78 3.99 -9.31
CA SER A 505 0.22 3.97 -10.68
C SER A 505 0.31 5.33 -11.38
N ASP A 506 0.52 5.33 -12.70
CA ASP A 506 0.32 6.50 -13.56
C ASP A 506 -1.09 6.56 -14.19
N GLY A 507 -1.97 5.64 -13.81
CA GLY A 507 -3.31 5.48 -14.38
C GLY A 507 -3.36 4.70 -15.68
N THR A 508 -2.20 4.30 -16.22
CA THR A 508 -2.08 3.38 -17.36
C THR A 508 -1.26 2.14 -17.04
N LYS A 509 -0.31 2.26 -16.10
CA LYS A 509 0.57 1.20 -15.62
C LYS A 509 1.16 1.57 -14.26
N CYS A 510 1.90 0.65 -13.65
CA CYS A 510 2.69 0.97 -12.48
C CYS A 510 3.99 1.68 -12.85
N ILE A 511 4.39 2.59 -11.98
CA ILE A 511 5.63 3.36 -12.03
C ILE A 511 6.28 3.30 -10.66
N SER A 512 7.58 3.58 -10.60
CA SER A 512 8.26 3.73 -9.30
C SER A 512 7.78 4.99 -8.59
N GLN A 513 7.71 4.95 -7.26
CA GLN A 513 7.41 6.13 -6.45
C GLN A 513 8.44 7.24 -6.74
N ALA A 514 7.94 8.44 -7.02
CA ALA A 514 8.75 9.61 -7.28
C ALA A 514 9.52 10.05 -6.03
N ALA A 515 10.60 10.82 -6.22
CA ALA A 515 11.34 11.37 -5.10
C ALA A 515 10.48 12.34 -4.31
N LYS A 516 9.74 13.23 -5.00
CA LYS A 516 8.89 14.24 -4.38
C LYS A 516 7.45 14.14 -4.88
N CYS A 517 6.50 14.54 -4.05
CA CYS A 517 5.10 14.63 -4.48
C CYS A 517 4.93 15.59 -5.69
N THR A 518 5.68 16.69 -5.73
CA THR A 518 5.65 17.68 -6.82
C THR A 518 6.06 17.16 -8.19
N ASP A 519 6.68 15.98 -8.23
CA ASP A 519 7.11 15.34 -9.47
C ASP A 519 5.93 14.70 -10.21
N TYR A 520 4.86 14.34 -9.50
CA TYR A 520 3.66 13.78 -10.11
C TYR A 520 2.89 14.83 -10.92
N LYS A 521 2.55 14.46 -12.16
CA LYS A 521 1.80 15.30 -13.11
C LYS A 521 0.37 14.85 -13.34
N LEU A 522 -0.03 13.74 -12.71
CA LEU A 522 -1.36 13.16 -12.80
C LEU A 522 -1.92 12.93 -11.40
N SER A 523 -3.21 13.17 -11.23
CA SER A 523 -3.90 12.97 -9.95
C SER A 523 -3.84 11.52 -9.47
N LEU A 524 -3.94 10.56 -10.39
CA LEU A 524 -3.88 9.14 -10.07
C LEU A 524 -2.54 8.69 -9.48
N SER A 525 -1.45 9.39 -9.78
CA SER A 525 -0.11 9.10 -9.24
C SER A 525 0.15 9.76 -7.89
N CYS A 526 -0.63 10.80 -7.58
CA CYS A 526 -0.45 11.63 -6.40
C CYS A 526 -1.07 10.97 -5.16
N VAL A 527 -0.48 9.85 -4.75
CA VAL A 527 -0.91 9.08 -3.57
C VAL A 527 0.21 9.05 -2.54
N ILE A 528 1.40 8.65 -2.97
CA ILE A 528 2.58 8.53 -2.11
C ILE A 528 3.85 8.71 -2.93
N SER A 529 4.84 9.38 -2.34
CA SER A 529 6.19 9.53 -2.86
C SER A 529 7.19 9.00 -1.83
N LYS A 530 8.49 9.06 -2.14
CA LYS A 530 9.54 8.76 -1.17
C LYS A 530 9.59 9.75 0.01
N GLU A 531 9.01 10.95 -0.14
CA GLU A 531 8.87 11.95 0.94
C GLU A 531 7.65 11.69 1.84
N GLY A 532 6.70 10.84 1.41
CA GLY A 532 5.48 10.54 2.17
C GLY A 532 4.19 10.68 1.36
N PRO A 533 3.02 10.70 2.03
CA PRO A 533 1.72 10.81 1.40
C PRO A 533 1.54 12.13 0.65
N CYS A 534 0.92 12.03 -0.51
CA CYS A 534 0.72 13.16 -1.40
C CYS A 534 -0.76 13.52 -1.52
N LEU A 535 -1.03 14.78 -1.82
CA LEU A 535 -2.37 15.32 -2.00
C LEU A 535 -2.45 16.14 -3.29
N TRP A 536 -3.46 15.83 -4.10
CA TRP A 536 -3.70 16.50 -5.37
C TRP A 536 -4.62 17.71 -5.18
N ILE A 537 -4.13 18.91 -5.47
CA ILE A 537 -4.85 20.18 -5.36
C ILE A 537 -4.58 20.99 -6.62
N ASP A 538 -5.63 21.50 -7.28
CA ASP A 538 -5.53 22.40 -8.44
C ASP A 538 -4.55 21.95 -9.54
N SER A 539 -4.65 20.67 -9.93
CA SER A 539 -3.80 20.04 -10.96
C SER A 539 -2.31 19.93 -10.59
N GLN A 540 -1.97 20.05 -9.32
CA GLN A 540 -0.63 19.86 -8.78
C GLN A 540 -0.68 18.88 -7.60
N CYS A 541 0.46 18.26 -7.34
CA CYS A 541 0.63 17.29 -6.28
C CYS A 541 1.54 17.85 -5.19
N PHE A 542 1.09 17.83 -3.94
CA PHE A 542 1.80 18.38 -2.79
C PHE A 542 2.07 17.28 -1.77
N LEU A 543 3.16 17.42 -1.01
CA LEU A 543 3.34 16.63 0.20
C LEU A 543 2.28 17.06 1.21
N PHE A 544 1.57 16.09 1.79
CA PHE A 544 0.55 16.37 2.79
C PHE A 544 0.71 15.46 4.00
N LEU A 545 1.41 15.97 5.00
CA LEU A 545 1.53 15.32 6.31
C LEU A 545 0.48 15.85 7.28
N ASP A 546 0.24 17.16 7.22
CA ASP A 546 -0.74 17.91 8.00
C ASP A 546 -1.02 19.27 7.35
N CYS A 547 -1.88 20.11 7.94
CA CYS A 547 -2.16 21.45 7.41
C CYS A 547 -0.90 22.30 7.23
N THR A 548 0.11 22.17 8.09
CA THR A 548 1.32 23.02 8.07
C THR A 548 2.32 22.65 6.98
N SER A 549 2.20 21.45 6.39
CA SER A 549 3.01 21.02 5.25
C SER A 549 2.71 21.78 3.95
N LEU A 550 1.60 22.54 3.91
CA LEU A 550 1.16 23.31 2.76
C LEU A 550 1.49 24.80 2.92
N ALA A 551 2.20 25.37 1.95
CA ALA A 551 2.54 26.79 1.87
C ALA A 551 1.36 27.67 1.37
N GLY A 552 0.13 27.33 1.76
CA GLY A 552 -1.07 28.03 1.34
C GLY A 552 -1.37 29.28 2.15
N THR A 553 -1.48 30.43 1.50
CA THR A 553 -1.78 31.71 2.16
C THR A 553 -3.27 32.06 2.21
N THR A 554 -4.13 31.19 1.67
CA THR A 554 -5.57 31.44 1.58
C THR A 554 -6.37 30.30 2.20
N HIS A 555 -7.46 30.64 2.90
CA HIS A 555 -8.37 29.64 3.46
C HIS A 555 -8.91 28.70 2.39
N GLN A 556 -9.25 29.20 1.20
CA GLN A 556 -9.80 28.38 0.12
C GLN A 556 -8.82 27.27 -0.29
N PHE A 557 -7.54 27.59 -0.47
CA PHE A 557 -6.52 26.60 -0.80
C PHE A 557 -6.33 25.59 0.34
N CYS A 558 -6.23 26.07 1.58
CA CYS A 558 -6.05 25.18 2.74
C CYS A 558 -7.24 24.26 2.98
N ASN A 559 -8.45 24.79 2.83
CA ASN A 559 -9.69 24.04 3.03
C ASN A 559 -9.94 23.01 1.91
N LEU A 560 -9.46 23.28 0.69
CA LEU A 560 -9.44 22.29 -0.40
C LEU A 560 -8.52 21.11 -0.07
N ALA A 561 -7.43 21.36 0.65
CA ALA A 561 -6.56 20.28 1.09
C ALA A 561 -7.24 19.39 2.13
N ASN A 562 -7.83 20.02 3.15
CA ASN A 562 -8.59 19.34 4.19
C ASN A 562 -9.55 20.34 4.83
N SER A 563 -10.80 19.92 5.06
CA SER A 563 -11.84 20.76 5.69
C SER A 563 -11.49 21.21 7.11
N ASN A 564 -10.50 20.57 7.74
CA ASN A 564 -9.95 20.92 9.04
C ASN A 564 -8.73 21.85 8.95
N CYS A 565 -8.44 22.42 7.78
CA CYS A 565 -7.39 23.41 7.59
C CYS A 565 -7.97 24.80 7.28
N THR A 566 -7.30 25.81 7.80
CA THR A 566 -7.46 27.22 7.46
C THR A 566 -6.08 27.85 7.23
N THR A 567 -5.96 29.18 7.20
CA THR A 567 -4.67 29.86 6.96
C THR A 567 -4.32 30.84 8.09
N ASP A 568 -3.04 30.92 8.43
CA ASP A 568 -2.49 31.99 9.28
C ASP A 568 -2.05 33.23 8.47
N GLY A 569 -2.26 33.22 7.16
CA GLY A 569 -1.84 34.26 6.22
C GLY A 569 -0.48 34.00 5.58
N THR A 570 0.32 33.06 6.11
CA THR A 570 1.62 32.67 5.56
C THR A 570 1.67 31.21 5.11
N LYS A 571 0.93 30.33 5.79
CA LYS A 571 0.81 28.91 5.50
C LYS A 571 -0.56 28.38 5.92
N CYS A 572 -0.83 27.14 5.55
CA CYS A 572 -1.99 26.45 6.04
C CYS A 572 -1.76 26.04 7.50
N VAL A 573 -2.79 26.20 8.30
CA VAL A 573 -2.80 25.84 9.72
C VAL A 573 -4.11 25.15 10.00
N PRO A 574 -4.20 24.37 11.08
CA PRO A 574 -5.42 23.66 11.38
C PRO A 574 -6.50 24.63 11.88
N ILE A 575 -7.77 24.27 11.68
CA ILE A 575 -8.89 25.03 12.23
C ILE A 575 -8.86 24.94 13.76
N THR A 576 -9.33 25.99 14.41
CA THR A 576 -9.52 25.98 15.86
C THR A 576 -10.89 26.55 16.20
N SER A 577 -11.31 26.56 17.47
CA SER A 577 -12.55 27.27 17.85
C SER A 577 -12.51 28.69 17.31
N CYS A 578 -13.63 29.22 16.79
CA CYS A 578 -13.66 30.54 16.13
C CYS A 578 -12.99 31.64 16.98
N ALA A 579 -13.21 31.63 18.30
CA ALA A 579 -12.60 32.57 19.25
C ALA A 579 -11.06 32.60 19.27
N LYS A 580 -10.41 31.52 18.84
CA LYS A 580 -8.96 31.34 18.86
C LYS A 580 -8.35 31.22 17.45
N THR A 581 -9.18 31.36 16.41
CA THR A 581 -8.75 31.33 15.02
C THR A 581 -8.21 32.70 14.63
N LEU A 582 -7.05 32.71 13.97
CA LEU A 582 -6.45 33.93 13.44
C LEU A 582 -7.41 34.63 12.46
N GLN A 583 -7.38 35.95 12.43
CA GLN A 583 -8.30 36.74 11.60
C GLN A 583 -8.24 36.34 10.11
N THR A 584 -7.06 36.01 9.62
CA THR A 584 -6.81 35.51 8.24
C THR A 584 -7.53 34.19 7.93
N GLY A 585 -7.77 33.36 8.95
CA GLY A 585 -8.38 32.05 8.85
C GLY A 585 -9.83 31.97 9.35
N CYS A 586 -10.46 33.11 9.68
CA CYS A 586 -11.78 33.16 10.29
C CYS A 586 -12.91 32.86 9.29
N TYR A 587 -13.11 31.57 9.00
CA TYR A 587 -14.15 31.08 8.08
C TYR A 587 -14.91 29.90 8.70
N ILE A 588 -14.16 28.95 9.24
CA ILE A 588 -14.67 27.74 9.88
C ILE A 588 -13.76 27.42 11.08
N GLY A 589 -14.37 26.94 12.14
CA GLY A 589 -13.72 26.54 13.37
C GLY A 589 -14.24 25.19 13.85
N THR A 590 -13.62 24.65 14.89
CA THR A 590 -14.04 23.37 15.48
C THR A 590 -15.45 23.43 16.07
N ASP A 591 -15.97 24.64 16.33
CA ASP A 591 -17.29 24.94 16.84
C ASP A 591 -18.31 25.34 15.74
N GLY A 592 -17.91 25.27 14.46
CA GLY A 592 -18.78 25.48 13.29
C GLY A 592 -18.34 26.65 12.42
N ASP A 593 -19.27 27.18 11.64
CA ASP A 593 -19.04 28.37 10.82
C ASP A 593 -18.56 29.54 11.68
N CYS A 594 -17.49 30.23 11.25
CA CYS A 594 -17.01 31.44 11.90
C CYS A 594 -17.43 32.69 11.14
N VAL A 595 -17.37 33.82 11.83
CA VAL A 595 -17.55 35.14 11.26
C VAL A 595 -16.61 36.11 11.94
N ARG A 596 -16.03 37.04 11.18
CA ARG A 596 -15.33 38.16 11.79
C ARG A 596 -16.36 39.16 12.26
N ASN A 597 -16.21 39.64 13.49
CA ASN A 597 -17.07 40.66 14.08
C ASN A 597 -16.21 41.75 14.73
N LEU A 598 -16.87 42.80 15.23
CA LEU A 598 -16.25 43.86 16.02
C LEU A 598 -16.62 43.70 17.49
N ASP A 599 -15.61 43.70 18.35
CA ASP A 599 -15.81 43.77 19.80
C ASP A 599 -16.30 45.16 20.25
N LYS A 600 -16.54 45.33 21.55
CA LYS A 600 -16.98 46.62 22.14
C LYS A 600 -15.98 47.77 21.95
N ASN A 601 -14.72 47.45 21.63
CA ASN A 601 -13.63 48.39 21.42
C ASN A 601 -13.32 48.59 19.92
N ASN A 602 -14.17 48.08 19.01
CA ASN A 602 -13.97 48.08 17.55
C ASN A 602 -12.76 47.26 17.05
N ASN A 603 -12.26 46.31 17.84
CA ASN A 603 -11.26 45.35 17.35
C ASN A 603 -11.93 44.23 16.57
N THR A 604 -11.27 43.79 15.49
CA THR A 604 -11.73 42.61 14.74
C THR A 604 -11.49 41.34 15.56
N ILE A 605 -12.57 40.62 15.83
CA ILE A 605 -12.55 39.31 16.50
C ILE A 605 -13.09 38.25 15.56
N CYS A 606 -12.75 36.99 15.80
CA CYS A 606 -13.37 35.85 15.14
C CYS A 606 -14.28 35.14 16.13
N GLU A 607 -15.54 34.88 15.77
CA GLU A 607 -16.50 34.19 16.64
C GLU A 607 -17.42 33.27 15.84
N LYS A 608 -18.14 32.40 16.53
CA LYS A 608 -19.04 31.43 15.91
C LYS A 608 -20.23 32.15 15.26
N PHE A 609 -20.47 31.88 13.99
CA PHE A 609 -21.59 32.40 13.25
C PHE A 609 -22.89 31.67 13.62
N THR A 610 -23.84 32.39 14.22
CA THR A 610 -25.21 31.89 14.45
C THR A 610 -26.27 32.54 13.57
N LYS A 611 -26.14 33.83 13.24
CA LYS A 611 -27.13 34.61 12.47
C LYS A 611 -26.56 35.96 12.04
N CYS A 612 -27.06 36.56 10.96
CA CYS A 612 -26.56 37.86 10.50
C CYS A 612 -26.66 38.95 11.60
N THR A 613 -27.69 38.93 12.45
CA THR A 613 -27.91 39.94 13.49
C THR A 613 -26.85 40.00 14.59
N GLN A 614 -25.94 39.04 14.67
CA GLN A 614 -24.81 39.10 15.61
C GLN A 614 -23.69 40.04 15.13
N MET A 615 -23.59 40.27 13.81
CA MET A 615 -22.51 41.06 13.23
C MET A 615 -22.78 42.56 13.36
N ASN A 616 -21.84 43.29 13.96
CA ASN A 616 -21.91 44.71 14.25
C ASN A 616 -21.29 45.55 13.12
N PHE A 617 -21.72 45.32 11.89
CA PHE A 617 -21.30 46.11 10.75
C PHE A 617 -22.38 47.11 10.35
N THR A 618 -21.95 48.26 9.85
CA THR A 618 -22.82 49.42 9.59
C THR A 618 -23.08 49.65 8.09
N THR A 619 -22.52 48.79 7.24
CA THR A 619 -22.66 48.89 5.78
C THR A 619 -22.92 47.54 5.14
N HIS A 620 -23.62 47.53 4.01
CA HIS A 620 -23.85 46.31 3.23
C HIS A 620 -22.55 45.59 2.88
N PHE A 621 -21.55 46.33 2.41
CA PHE A 621 -20.27 45.76 1.97
C PHE A 621 -19.56 45.01 3.10
N GLN A 622 -19.59 45.53 4.33
CA GLN A 622 -19.00 44.85 5.47
C GLN A 622 -19.77 43.56 5.82
N CYS A 623 -21.11 43.60 5.85
CA CYS A 623 -21.93 42.42 6.13
C CYS A 623 -21.74 41.30 5.10
N ILE A 624 -21.87 41.63 3.81
CA ILE A 624 -21.85 40.64 2.73
C ILE A 624 -20.45 40.04 2.52
N ARG A 625 -19.40 40.79 2.85
CA ARG A 625 -18.01 40.33 2.82
C ARG A 625 -17.76 39.21 3.82
N GLU A 626 -18.30 39.34 5.03
CA GLU A 626 -18.12 38.31 6.06
C GLU A 626 -19.07 37.12 5.84
N LYS A 627 -20.32 37.38 5.45
CA LYS A 627 -21.28 36.34 5.07
C LYS A 627 -22.14 36.78 3.89
N LYS A 628 -22.02 36.06 2.77
CA LYS A 628 -22.70 36.35 1.50
C LYS A 628 -24.24 36.39 1.60
N THR A 629 -24.80 35.79 2.64
CA THR A 629 -26.25 35.77 2.90
C THR A 629 -26.74 36.96 3.73
N CYS A 630 -25.86 37.89 4.10
CA CYS A 630 -26.17 39.01 4.99
C CYS A 630 -26.05 40.37 4.30
N THR A 631 -26.84 41.34 4.77
CA THR A 631 -26.80 42.77 4.41
C THR A 631 -26.96 43.63 5.67
N VAL A 632 -26.81 44.95 5.57
CA VAL A 632 -27.01 45.83 6.73
C VAL A 632 -28.49 46.03 7.05
N ASN A 633 -28.83 46.13 8.34
CA ASN A 633 -30.19 46.43 8.78
C ASN A 633 -30.59 47.90 8.49
N SER A 634 -31.89 48.18 8.60
CA SER A 634 -32.45 49.52 8.38
C SER A 634 -31.86 50.60 9.29
N ASP A 635 -31.42 50.21 10.49
CA ASP A 635 -30.89 51.12 11.51
C ASP A 635 -29.37 51.37 11.39
N LYS A 636 -28.70 50.74 10.41
CA LYS A 636 -27.25 50.83 10.16
C LYS A 636 -26.36 50.48 11.35
N LYS A 637 -26.80 49.53 12.19
CA LYS A 637 -26.06 49.11 13.40
C LYS A 637 -25.58 47.67 13.36
N THR A 638 -26.37 46.79 12.76
CA THR A 638 -26.08 45.35 12.69
C THR A 638 -26.44 44.82 11.32
N CYS A 639 -26.00 43.60 11.00
CA CYS A 639 -26.43 42.92 9.79
C CYS A 639 -27.80 42.23 9.97
N MET A 640 -28.44 41.92 8.84
CA MET A 640 -29.66 41.12 8.72
C MET A 640 -29.51 40.18 7.52
N ASP A 641 -30.39 39.19 7.40
CA ASP A 641 -30.39 38.30 6.23
C ASP A 641 -30.77 39.07 4.95
N LEU A 642 -30.25 38.65 3.80
CA LEU A 642 -30.69 39.14 2.50
C LEU A 642 -32.18 38.84 2.30
N SER A 643 -32.88 39.73 1.60
CA SER A 643 -34.27 39.51 1.22
C SER A 643 -34.36 38.82 -0.14
N SER A 644 -35.48 38.15 -0.41
CA SER A 644 -35.77 37.51 -1.69
C SER A 644 -36.21 38.49 -2.79
N ALA A 645 -36.63 39.71 -2.41
CA ALA A 645 -37.09 40.74 -3.34
C ALA A 645 -36.47 42.11 -3.03
N CYS A 646 -36.04 42.84 -4.07
CA CYS A 646 -35.45 44.17 -3.92
C CYS A 646 -36.41 45.15 -3.22
N SER A 647 -37.73 45.03 -3.44
CA SER A 647 -38.76 45.88 -2.85
C SER A 647 -38.81 45.87 -1.31
N ASN A 648 -38.21 44.87 -0.66
CA ASN A 648 -38.21 44.74 0.79
C ASN A 648 -37.11 45.57 1.47
N TYR A 649 -36.17 46.11 0.69
CA TYR A 649 -35.10 46.97 1.19
C TYR A 649 -35.59 48.41 1.38
N THR A 650 -35.45 48.90 2.61
CA THR A 650 -35.99 50.20 3.04
C THR A 650 -34.95 51.31 3.09
N ILE A 651 -33.67 50.99 2.89
CA ILE A 651 -32.58 51.96 2.83
C ILE A 651 -31.69 51.72 1.60
N GLN A 652 -31.05 52.78 1.11
CA GLN A 652 -30.16 52.69 -0.05
C GLN A 652 -29.03 51.66 0.14
N ASP A 653 -28.54 51.54 1.37
CA ASP A 653 -27.37 50.71 1.68
C ASP A 653 -27.63 49.22 1.49
N ASN A 654 -28.81 48.71 1.89
CA ASN A 654 -29.16 47.30 1.72
C ASN A 654 -29.80 46.98 0.35
N CYS A 655 -30.10 48.00 -0.46
CA CYS A 655 -30.61 47.88 -1.81
C CYS A 655 -29.51 47.55 -2.84
N GLN A 656 -28.95 46.34 -2.77
CA GLN A 656 -27.83 45.93 -3.62
C GLN A 656 -28.08 44.58 -4.32
N ILE A 657 -28.42 43.53 -3.55
CA ILE A 657 -28.60 42.17 -4.07
C ILE A 657 -29.65 41.39 -3.25
N THR A 658 -30.28 40.37 -3.83
CA THR A 658 -31.21 39.45 -3.15
C THR A 658 -30.59 38.08 -2.88
N THR A 659 -31.30 37.22 -2.14
CA THR A 659 -30.92 35.80 -1.95
C THR A 659 -30.79 35.01 -3.26
N ASP A 660 -31.48 35.44 -4.32
CA ASP A 660 -31.46 34.82 -5.66
C ASP A 660 -30.36 35.41 -6.57
N ASN A 661 -29.41 36.18 -6.02
CA ASN A 661 -28.41 36.96 -6.75
C ASN A 661 -28.99 37.97 -7.76
N LYS A 662 -30.20 38.51 -7.51
CA LYS A 662 -30.76 39.59 -8.34
C LYS A 662 -30.21 40.94 -7.86
N TYR A 663 -29.67 41.74 -8.79
CA TYR A 663 -29.18 43.08 -8.50
C TYR A 663 -30.32 44.08 -8.31
N CYS A 664 -30.18 44.96 -7.32
CA CYS A 664 -31.16 45.96 -6.95
C CYS A 664 -30.65 47.39 -7.19
N GLN A 665 -31.57 48.30 -7.47
CA GLN A 665 -31.30 49.73 -7.69
C GLN A 665 -32.16 50.58 -6.76
N TRP A 666 -31.52 51.52 -6.07
CA TRP A 666 -32.22 52.52 -5.27
C TRP A 666 -32.78 53.62 -6.18
N ASP A 667 -34.09 53.85 -6.10
CA ASP A 667 -34.78 54.90 -6.82
C ASP A 667 -34.84 56.17 -5.94
N THR A 668 -34.07 57.19 -6.32
CA THR A 668 -33.96 58.45 -5.57
C THR A 668 -35.23 59.30 -5.60
N THR A 669 -36.16 59.02 -6.53
CA THR A 669 -37.42 59.77 -6.66
C THR A 669 -38.48 59.18 -5.76
N THR A 670 -38.58 57.85 -5.71
CA THR A 670 -39.57 57.15 -4.87
C THR A 670 -39.05 56.78 -3.50
N LEU A 671 -37.73 56.94 -3.25
CA LEU A 671 -37.02 56.52 -2.05
C LEU A 671 -37.29 55.05 -1.69
N LYS A 672 -37.36 54.20 -2.72
CA LYS A 672 -37.61 52.76 -2.60
C LYS A 672 -36.62 51.99 -3.45
N CYS A 673 -36.36 50.76 -3.01
CA CYS A 673 -35.56 49.82 -3.76
C CYS A 673 -36.40 49.06 -4.80
N ARG A 674 -35.84 48.84 -5.99
CA ARG A 674 -36.44 48.06 -7.08
C ARG A 674 -35.40 47.19 -7.78
N ASP A 675 -35.83 46.28 -8.64
CA ASP A 675 -34.91 45.52 -9.50
C ASP A 675 -34.11 46.48 -10.39
N GLN A 676 -32.81 46.20 -10.54
CA GLN A 676 -31.91 46.98 -11.39
C GLN A 676 -32.18 46.70 -12.87
N LYS A 677 -32.30 47.76 -13.67
CA LYS A 677 -32.38 47.71 -15.14
C LYS A 677 -31.00 47.99 -15.72
N CYS A 678 -30.69 47.47 -16.92
CA CYS A 678 -29.39 47.76 -17.55
C CYS A 678 -29.14 49.26 -17.76
N THR A 679 -30.19 50.05 -17.99
CA THR A 679 -30.10 51.51 -18.11
C THR A 679 -29.67 52.22 -16.83
N ASP A 680 -29.74 51.56 -15.67
CA ASP A 680 -29.27 52.12 -14.39
C ASP A 680 -27.73 52.03 -14.27
N ILE A 681 -27.07 51.21 -15.11
CA ILE A 681 -25.63 50.96 -15.05
C ILE A 681 -24.89 51.98 -15.92
N ILE A 682 -24.15 52.89 -15.27
CA ILE A 682 -23.37 53.95 -15.93
C ILE A 682 -21.98 53.40 -16.30
N LYS A 683 -21.95 52.46 -17.24
CA LYS A 683 -20.72 51.90 -17.83
C LYS A 683 -20.86 51.87 -19.36
N THR A 684 -19.72 51.87 -20.05
CA THR A 684 -19.65 52.00 -21.51
C THR A 684 -18.95 50.84 -22.20
N THR A 685 -18.50 49.83 -21.44
CA THR A 685 -17.84 48.65 -21.99
C THR A 685 -18.67 47.40 -21.71
N HIS A 686 -18.62 46.43 -22.63
CA HIS A 686 -19.34 45.16 -22.47
C HIS A 686 -18.91 44.43 -21.19
N ALA A 687 -17.62 44.35 -20.93
CA ALA A 687 -17.08 43.68 -19.74
C ALA A 687 -17.62 44.34 -18.45
N ASP A 688 -17.63 45.67 -18.38
CA ASP A 688 -18.11 46.39 -17.19
C ASP A 688 -19.63 46.26 -17.00
N CYS A 689 -20.41 46.31 -18.09
CA CYS A 689 -21.86 46.11 -18.02
C CYS A 689 -22.19 44.68 -17.56
N GLN A 690 -21.47 43.69 -18.07
CA GLN A 690 -21.72 42.28 -17.78
C GLN A 690 -21.24 41.86 -16.39
N LEU A 691 -20.19 42.51 -15.88
CA LEU A 691 -19.79 42.41 -14.47
C LEU A 691 -20.85 42.97 -13.53
N ALA A 692 -21.49 44.08 -13.91
CA ALA A 692 -22.54 44.70 -13.11
C ALA A 692 -23.86 43.92 -13.14
N ASN A 693 -24.22 43.32 -14.28
CA ASN A 693 -25.37 42.44 -14.41
C ASN A 693 -25.20 41.55 -15.65
N SER A 694 -25.26 40.22 -15.47
CA SER A 694 -24.97 39.22 -16.51
C SER A 694 -25.97 39.19 -17.68
N LYS A 695 -26.99 40.05 -17.66
CA LYS A 695 -27.97 40.22 -18.74
C LYS A 695 -27.74 41.51 -19.55
N CYS A 696 -26.70 42.28 -19.25
CA CYS A 696 -26.45 43.60 -19.82
C CYS A 696 -25.23 43.61 -20.75
N THR A 697 -25.36 44.30 -21.87
CA THR A 697 -24.25 44.69 -22.75
C THR A 697 -24.16 46.21 -22.82
N THR A 698 -23.27 46.75 -23.65
CA THR A 698 -23.18 48.20 -23.88
C THR A 698 -23.63 48.55 -25.29
N ASP A 699 -24.11 49.77 -25.51
CA ASP A 699 -24.24 50.40 -26.81
C ASP A 699 -23.08 51.36 -27.14
N THR A 700 -21.95 51.23 -26.43
CA THR A 700 -20.77 52.13 -26.37
C THR A 700 -20.97 53.42 -25.58
N SER A 701 -22.21 53.80 -25.26
CA SER A 701 -22.52 55.02 -24.50
C SER A 701 -23.15 54.74 -23.13
N LYS A 702 -23.87 53.63 -23.00
CA LYS A 702 -24.55 53.16 -21.78
C LYS A 702 -24.70 51.64 -21.81
N CYS A 703 -25.11 51.06 -20.68
CA CYS A 703 -25.51 49.67 -20.66
C CYS A 703 -26.97 49.50 -21.11
N ILE A 704 -27.22 48.42 -21.84
CA ILE A 704 -28.51 48.00 -22.39
C ILE A 704 -28.68 46.49 -22.21
N ASP A 705 -29.89 45.97 -22.34
CA ASP A 705 -30.10 44.51 -22.31
C ASP A 705 -29.38 43.82 -23.48
N ILE A 706 -28.85 42.61 -23.26
CA ILE A 706 -28.26 41.78 -24.32
C ILE A 706 -29.33 41.47 -25.39
N GLN A 707 -29.01 41.79 -26.64
CA GLN A 707 -29.82 41.43 -27.80
C GLN A 707 -29.31 40.15 -28.45
N LYS A 708 -30.03 39.62 -29.43
CA LYS A 708 -29.51 38.56 -30.31
C LYS A 708 -28.39 39.12 -31.20
N CYS A 709 -27.50 38.26 -31.69
CA CYS A 709 -26.38 38.70 -32.51
C CYS A 709 -26.82 39.52 -33.74
N ASP A 710 -27.95 39.23 -34.35
CA ASP A 710 -28.48 39.96 -35.50
C ASP A 710 -29.03 41.37 -35.19
N GLY A 711 -29.22 41.70 -33.91
CA GLY A 711 -29.65 43.01 -33.44
C GLY A 711 -28.53 44.06 -33.41
N TYR A 712 -27.26 43.65 -33.50
CA TYR A 712 -26.13 44.57 -33.47
C TYR A 712 -25.69 44.98 -34.88
N THR A 713 -25.65 46.28 -35.16
CA THR A 713 -25.15 46.85 -36.43
C THR A 713 -23.74 47.42 -36.32
N ILE A 714 -23.21 47.53 -35.09
CA ILE A 714 -21.90 48.12 -34.78
C ILE A 714 -20.90 47.01 -34.50
N SER A 715 -19.74 47.05 -35.18
CA SER A 715 -18.69 46.02 -35.09
C SER A 715 -18.13 45.83 -33.68
N ASP A 716 -17.96 46.91 -32.93
CA ASP A 716 -17.41 46.84 -31.56
C ASP A 716 -18.35 46.14 -30.56
N LEU A 717 -19.64 46.13 -30.85
CA LEU A 717 -20.67 45.45 -30.04
C LEU A 717 -20.79 43.96 -30.39
N CYS A 718 -20.07 43.52 -31.43
CA CYS A 718 -20.25 42.24 -32.08
C CYS A 718 -19.51 41.07 -31.41
N LYS A 719 -19.73 40.88 -30.12
CA LYS A 719 -18.98 39.88 -29.34
C LYS A 719 -19.89 38.82 -28.73
N TYR A 720 -21.01 39.24 -28.12
CA TYR A 720 -21.90 38.35 -27.37
C TYR A 720 -23.36 38.73 -27.57
N GLY A 721 -24.18 37.74 -27.92
CA GLY A 721 -25.63 37.83 -28.05
C GLY A 721 -26.31 36.84 -27.12
N SER A 722 -27.62 37.01 -26.92
CA SER A 722 -28.44 36.06 -26.14
C SER A 722 -28.50 34.65 -26.77
N ASP A 723 -28.12 34.55 -28.04
CA ASP A 723 -28.02 33.36 -28.87
C ASP A 723 -26.59 32.80 -29.02
N GLY A 724 -25.58 33.46 -28.45
CA GLY A 724 -24.21 32.94 -28.37
C GLY A 724 -23.11 33.96 -28.72
N VAL A 725 -21.93 33.46 -29.11
CA VAL A 725 -20.79 34.31 -29.51
C VAL A 725 -21.04 34.89 -30.90
N CYS A 726 -20.86 36.20 -31.06
CA CYS A 726 -21.09 36.90 -32.33
C CYS A 726 -19.79 37.12 -33.12
N ILE A 727 -19.93 37.33 -34.43
CA ILE A 727 -18.87 37.79 -35.33
C ILE A 727 -19.42 38.87 -36.25
N TYR A 728 -18.61 39.91 -36.51
CA TYR A 728 -19.02 41.01 -37.40
C TYR A 728 -18.87 40.59 -38.85
N ASP A 729 -19.96 40.67 -39.60
CA ASP A 729 -19.97 40.43 -41.04
C ASP A 729 -19.71 41.76 -41.75
N THR A 730 -18.48 41.94 -42.23
CA THR A 730 -18.05 43.15 -42.95
C THR A 730 -18.75 43.33 -44.30
N VAL A 731 -19.37 42.28 -44.85
CA VAL A 731 -20.11 42.34 -46.13
C VAL A 731 -21.50 42.93 -45.91
N ASN A 732 -22.18 42.51 -44.84
CA ASN A 732 -23.53 42.94 -44.52
C ASN A 732 -23.58 44.10 -43.50
N SER A 733 -22.42 44.58 -43.04
CA SER A 733 -22.27 45.62 -42.00
C SER A 733 -23.12 45.35 -40.75
N LYS A 734 -23.30 44.07 -40.39
CA LYS A 734 -24.08 43.65 -39.23
C LYS A 734 -23.42 42.48 -38.53
N CYS A 735 -23.82 42.25 -37.29
CA CYS A 735 -23.44 41.06 -36.55
C CYS A 735 -24.23 39.83 -36.94
N ARG A 736 -23.59 38.68 -36.81
CA ARG A 736 -24.23 37.38 -36.88
C ARG A 736 -23.61 36.43 -35.85
N LEU A 737 -24.28 35.32 -35.59
CA LEU A 737 -23.73 34.26 -34.76
C LEU A 737 -22.43 33.72 -35.40
N LYS A 738 -21.41 33.51 -34.58
CA LYS A 738 -20.14 32.91 -34.99
C LYS A 738 -20.35 31.41 -35.22
N VAL A 739 -19.90 30.92 -36.36
CA VAL A 739 -19.98 29.50 -36.75
C VAL A 739 -18.58 28.88 -36.79
N CYS A 740 -18.48 27.55 -36.82
CA CYS A 740 -17.19 26.85 -36.77
C CYS A 740 -16.24 27.23 -37.90
N SER A 741 -16.78 27.49 -39.11
CA SER A 741 -15.98 27.94 -40.26
C SER A 741 -15.31 29.30 -40.06
N ASP A 742 -15.75 30.09 -39.07
CA ASP A 742 -15.14 31.37 -38.74
C ASP A 742 -13.88 31.21 -37.85
N ILE A 743 -13.52 29.98 -37.43
CA ILE A 743 -12.35 29.68 -36.62
C ILE A 743 -11.20 29.24 -37.54
N THR A 744 -10.13 30.05 -37.60
CA THR A 744 -8.99 29.83 -38.49
C THR A 744 -7.86 28.99 -37.86
N ASP A 745 -7.78 28.93 -36.53
CA ASP A 745 -6.83 28.09 -35.80
C ASP A 745 -7.52 26.80 -35.32
N VAL A 746 -7.10 25.66 -35.87
CA VAL A 746 -7.65 24.34 -35.55
C VAL A 746 -7.52 23.98 -34.07
N LYS A 747 -6.53 24.52 -33.36
CA LYS A 747 -6.36 24.29 -31.91
C LYS A 747 -7.46 24.96 -31.09
N GLN A 748 -8.13 25.97 -31.67
CA GLN A 748 -9.20 26.71 -31.02
C GLN A 748 -10.60 26.19 -31.37
N CYS A 749 -10.74 25.10 -32.14
CA CYS A 749 -12.06 24.58 -32.48
C CYS A 749 -12.89 24.22 -31.25
N THR A 750 -12.29 23.82 -30.13
CA THR A 750 -13.01 23.49 -28.89
C THR A 750 -13.48 24.71 -28.11
N THR A 751 -13.09 25.93 -28.49
CA THR A 751 -13.53 27.17 -27.81
C THR A 751 -15.02 27.46 -27.99
N LEU A 752 -15.63 26.91 -29.04
CA LEU A 752 -17.08 26.92 -29.24
C LEU A 752 -17.60 25.51 -28.94
N ALA A 753 -18.55 25.36 -28.01
CA ALA A 753 -19.01 24.07 -27.51
C ALA A 753 -19.50 23.09 -28.61
N ASN A 754 -19.93 23.63 -29.75
CA ASN A 754 -20.49 22.92 -30.89
C ASN A 754 -19.51 22.76 -32.07
N CYS A 755 -18.20 22.94 -31.88
CA CYS A 755 -17.21 22.78 -32.94
C CYS A 755 -16.18 21.68 -32.60
N LEU A 756 -15.61 21.06 -33.63
CA LEU A 756 -14.56 20.04 -33.53
C LEU A 756 -13.47 20.28 -34.57
N ALA A 757 -12.26 19.81 -34.25
CA ALA A 757 -11.10 19.95 -35.12
C ALA A 757 -11.10 18.86 -36.20
N ASP A 758 -11.03 19.28 -37.46
CA ASP A 758 -10.97 18.40 -38.62
C ASP A 758 -9.76 18.75 -39.49
N THR A 759 -8.68 17.99 -39.31
CA THR A 759 -7.38 18.07 -40.03
C THR A 759 -6.73 19.46 -40.05
N SER A 760 -7.33 20.42 -40.74
CA SER A 760 -6.88 21.79 -40.95
C SER A 760 -7.99 22.85 -40.79
N SER A 761 -9.24 22.47 -40.51
CA SER A 761 -10.36 23.40 -40.30
C SER A 761 -11.26 22.97 -39.13
N CYS A 762 -12.11 23.88 -38.65
CA CYS A 762 -13.12 23.57 -37.64
C CYS A 762 -14.46 23.27 -38.30
N VAL A 763 -15.06 22.14 -37.95
CA VAL A 763 -16.39 21.76 -38.42
C VAL A 763 -17.37 21.73 -37.24
N ALA A 764 -18.64 21.94 -37.52
CA ALA A 764 -19.67 21.85 -36.49
C ALA A 764 -19.87 20.40 -36.06
N LYS A 765 -20.08 20.19 -34.76
CA LYS A 765 -20.64 18.94 -34.24
C LYS A 765 -21.97 18.72 -34.94
N SER A 766 -22.12 17.54 -35.50
CA SER A 766 -23.28 17.19 -36.31
C SER A 766 -23.52 15.70 -36.21
N THR A 767 -24.45 15.19 -37.01
CA THR A 767 -24.65 13.75 -37.16
C THR A 767 -23.43 13.11 -37.79
N CYS A 768 -23.16 11.84 -37.50
CA CYS A 768 -22.01 11.13 -38.06
C CYS A 768 -21.97 11.21 -39.60
N ALA A 769 -23.13 11.17 -40.26
CA ALA A 769 -23.25 11.29 -41.72
C ALA A 769 -22.73 12.63 -42.30
N ALA A 770 -22.66 13.68 -41.49
CA ALA A 770 -22.18 14.99 -41.92
C ALA A 770 -20.65 15.13 -41.87
N TYR A 771 -19.95 14.20 -41.20
CA TYR A 771 -18.50 14.19 -41.09
C TYR A 771 -17.86 13.64 -42.36
N LYS A 772 -17.01 14.45 -43.00
CA LYS A 772 -16.42 14.18 -44.32
C LYS A 772 -15.02 13.59 -44.24
N THR A 773 -14.43 13.46 -43.05
CA THR A 773 -13.07 12.96 -42.86
C THR A 773 -13.01 11.91 -41.76
N GLU A 774 -12.00 11.04 -41.84
CA GLU A 774 -11.75 10.03 -40.81
C GLU A 774 -11.48 10.66 -39.43
N ASN A 775 -10.84 11.84 -39.40
CA ASN A 775 -10.56 12.55 -38.15
C ASN A 775 -11.83 13.12 -37.51
N SER A 776 -12.70 13.79 -38.29
CA SER A 776 -13.99 14.28 -37.77
C SER A 776 -14.89 13.12 -37.32
N CYS A 777 -14.85 12.00 -38.05
CA CYS A 777 -15.53 10.75 -37.69
C CYS A 777 -14.95 10.05 -36.45
N GLY A 778 -13.72 10.39 -36.05
CA GLY A 778 -13.10 9.93 -34.80
C GLY A 778 -13.72 10.55 -33.55
N PHE A 779 -14.54 11.59 -33.69
CA PHE A 779 -15.35 12.17 -32.61
C PHE A 779 -16.76 11.57 -32.58
N ASP A 780 -17.51 11.84 -31.52
CA ASP A 780 -18.91 11.41 -31.44
C ASP A 780 -19.80 12.40 -32.20
N GLY A 781 -20.79 11.86 -32.90
CA GLY A 781 -21.84 12.62 -33.53
C GLY A 781 -22.92 12.99 -32.51
N THR A 782 -23.77 13.93 -32.85
CA THR A 782 -24.97 14.23 -32.05
C THR A 782 -25.98 13.08 -32.05
N ASP A 783 -25.81 12.12 -32.95
CA ASP A 783 -26.60 10.89 -33.13
C ASP A 783 -25.91 9.62 -32.62
N GLY A 784 -24.69 9.70 -32.07
CA GLY A 784 -24.03 8.58 -31.40
C GLY A 784 -22.55 8.38 -31.78
N VAL A 785 -22.04 7.18 -31.50
CA VAL A 785 -20.65 6.80 -31.84
C VAL A 785 -20.54 6.64 -33.35
N CYS A 786 -19.56 7.31 -33.96
CA CYS A 786 -19.36 7.29 -35.40
C CYS A 786 -18.36 6.22 -35.86
N THR A 787 -18.50 5.79 -37.11
CA THR A 787 -17.61 4.85 -37.78
C THR A 787 -17.28 5.27 -39.21
N TRP A 788 -16.04 4.99 -39.64
CA TRP A 788 -15.50 5.35 -40.94
C TRP A 788 -15.39 4.13 -41.85
N ASN A 789 -16.15 4.14 -42.95
CA ASN A 789 -16.15 3.09 -43.97
C ASN A 789 -15.51 3.63 -45.25
N SER A 790 -14.19 3.44 -45.37
CA SER A 790 -13.34 3.63 -46.56
C SER A 790 -13.46 4.94 -47.36
N ASN A 791 -14.33 5.89 -46.97
CA ASN A 791 -14.48 7.29 -47.44
C ASN A 791 -15.72 8.03 -46.88
N ALA A 792 -16.59 7.37 -46.08
CA ALA A 792 -17.75 8.01 -45.49
C ALA A 792 -17.88 7.69 -44.00
N CYS A 793 -18.37 8.66 -43.23
CA CYS A 793 -18.71 8.50 -41.83
C CYS A 793 -20.19 8.16 -41.66
N SER A 794 -20.51 7.25 -40.76
CA SER A 794 -21.88 6.86 -40.42
C SER A 794 -22.01 6.58 -38.93
N VAL A 795 -23.23 6.61 -38.39
CA VAL A 795 -23.46 6.20 -37.01
C VAL A 795 -23.24 4.68 -36.91
N MET A 796 -22.59 4.25 -35.82
CA MET A 796 -22.40 2.85 -35.49
C MET A 796 -23.70 2.32 -34.90
N THR A 797 -24.35 1.40 -35.62
CA THR A 797 -25.60 0.74 -35.21
C THR A 797 -25.40 -0.71 -34.78
N LYS A 798 -24.25 -1.29 -35.16
CA LYS A 798 -23.75 -2.61 -34.76
C LYS A 798 -22.23 -2.61 -34.80
N CYS A 799 -21.60 -3.59 -34.15
CA CYS A 799 -20.14 -3.70 -34.10
C CYS A 799 -19.51 -3.76 -35.50
N GLU A 800 -20.16 -4.46 -36.42
CA GLU A 800 -19.69 -4.66 -37.79
C GLU A 800 -19.53 -3.36 -38.57
N ASP A 801 -20.28 -2.31 -38.21
CA ASP A 801 -20.18 -1.02 -38.90
C ASP A 801 -18.78 -0.39 -38.70
N ALA A 802 -18.02 -0.85 -37.70
CA ALA A 802 -16.66 -0.42 -37.40
C ALA A 802 -15.58 -1.43 -37.79
N ASN A 803 -15.85 -2.40 -38.67
CA ASN A 803 -14.87 -3.40 -39.13
C ASN A 803 -13.56 -2.79 -39.70
N SER A 804 -13.63 -1.59 -40.25
CA SER A 804 -12.50 -0.86 -40.83
C SER A 804 -12.02 0.32 -39.98
N PHE A 805 -12.59 0.56 -38.79
CA PHE A 805 -12.32 1.74 -37.98
C PHE A 805 -12.13 1.41 -36.50
N GLU A 806 -10.86 1.20 -36.12
CA GLU A 806 -10.46 0.82 -34.76
C GLU A 806 -10.98 1.79 -33.70
N LYS A 807 -10.91 3.12 -33.97
CA LYS A 807 -11.36 4.15 -33.03
C LYS A 807 -12.85 4.01 -32.71
N GLY A 808 -13.69 3.75 -33.72
CA GLY A 808 -15.13 3.54 -33.53
C GLY A 808 -15.41 2.25 -32.74
N CYS A 809 -14.73 1.15 -33.10
CA CYS A 809 -14.89 -0.12 -32.40
C CYS A 809 -14.49 -0.03 -30.91
N LYS A 810 -13.36 0.61 -30.62
CA LYS A 810 -12.84 0.79 -29.26
C LYS A 810 -13.72 1.67 -28.38
N LYS A 811 -14.46 2.64 -28.94
CA LYS A 811 -15.44 3.43 -28.20
C LYS A 811 -16.62 2.61 -27.67
N LYS A 812 -16.84 1.40 -28.20
CA LYS A 812 -17.84 0.43 -27.73
C LYS A 812 -17.17 -0.88 -27.27
N SER A 813 -15.99 -0.81 -26.66
CA SER A 813 -15.20 -1.98 -26.24
C SER A 813 -15.89 -2.94 -25.26
N ASP A 814 -16.93 -2.48 -24.56
CA ASP A 814 -17.70 -3.30 -23.63
C ASP A 814 -18.67 -4.26 -24.35
N ILE A 815 -18.99 -3.96 -25.61
CA ILE A 815 -19.95 -4.67 -26.47
C ILE A 815 -19.24 -5.29 -27.67
N CYS A 816 -18.25 -4.59 -28.22
CA CYS A 816 -17.58 -4.92 -29.46
C CYS A 816 -16.10 -5.25 -29.24
N LYS A 817 -15.65 -6.33 -29.90
CA LYS A 817 -14.26 -6.78 -29.93
C LYS A 817 -13.61 -6.37 -31.25
N TRP A 818 -12.53 -5.59 -31.16
CA TRP A 818 -11.66 -5.30 -32.30
C TRP A 818 -10.66 -6.43 -32.52
N THR A 819 -10.56 -6.88 -33.75
CA THR A 819 -9.53 -7.82 -34.22
C THR A 819 -8.72 -7.12 -35.31
N PRO A 820 -7.43 -6.82 -35.06
CA PRO A 820 -6.59 -6.16 -36.05
C PRO A 820 -6.35 -7.09 -37.24
N LYS A 821 -6.04 -6.49 -38.39
CA LYS A 821 -5.71 -7.22 -39.62
C LYS A 821 -4.51 -8.17 -39.39
N PRO A 822 -4.61 -9.47 -39.69
CA PRO A 822 -3.48 -10.38 -39.57
C PRO A 822 -2.40 -10.10 -40.63
N SER A 823 -1.14 -10.32 -40.25
CA SER A 823 0.06 -10.01 -41.04
C SER A 823 0.14 -10.69 -42.41
N ASN A 824 -0.65 -11.76 -42.63
CA ASN A 824 -0.67 -12.55 -43.85
C ASN A 824 -1.75 -12.14 -44.87
N GLY A 825 -2.36 -10.95 -44.71
CA GLY A 825 -3.31 -10.40 -45.68
C GLY A 825 -4.78 -10.78 -45.44
N GLY A 826 -5.33 -10.35 -44.29
CA GLY A 826 -6.78 -10.38 -44.02
C GLY A 826 -7.43 -8.98 -43.96
N SER A 827 -8.68 -8.90 -43.51
CA SER A 827 -9.34 -7.64 -43.12
C SER A 827 -9.39 -7.54 -41.60
N SER A 828 -9.36 -6.32 -41.05
CA SER A 828 -9.72 -6.10 -39.64
C SER A 828 -11.21 -6.41 -39.43
N SER A 829 -11.59 -6.74 -38.20
CA SER A 829 -12.99 -6.98 -37.86
C SER A 829 -13.35 -6.38 -36.50
N CYS A 830 -14.57 -5.88 -36.38
CA CYS A 830 -15.20 -5.43 -35.17
C CYS A 830 -16.49 -6.24 -35.01
N LYS A 831 -16.52 -7.14 -34.03
CA LYS A 831 -17.63 -8.09 -33.83
C LYS A 831 -18.17 -8.00 -32.42
N PRO A 832 -19.48 -8.21 -32.20
CA PRO A 832 -20.00 -8.31 -30.85
C PRO A 832 -19.33 -9.50 -30.15
N TYR A 833 -19.18 -9.41 -28.83
CA TYR A 833 -18.76 -10.58 -28.08
C TYR A 833 -19.81 -11.69 -28.15
N THR A 834 -19.35 -12.93 -28.23
CA THR A 834 -20.12 -14.14 -27.92
C THR A 834 -19.91 -14.56 -26.46
N CYS A 835 -20.80 -15.39 -25.89
CA CYS A 835 -20.66 -15.91 -24.52
C CYS A 835 -19.31 -16.61 -24.33
N GLN A 836 -18.85 -17.33 -25.35
CA GLN A 836 -17.55 -17.98 -25.36
C GLN A 836 -16.37 -16.97 -25.38
N SER A 837 -16.52 -15.86 -26.10
CA SER A 837 -15.45 -14.86 -26.25
C SER A 837 -15.36 -13.83 -25.11
N LYS A 838 -16.41 -13.68 -24.30
CA LYS A 838 -16.47 -12.75 -23.15
C LYS A 838 -16.40 -13.52 -21.84
N ASN A 839 -15.20 -13.98 -21.52
CA ASN A 839 -14.94 -14.73 -20.29
C ASN A 839 -13.91 -13.99 -19.44
N SER A 840 -14.14 -13.90 -18.12
CA SER A 840 -13.18 -13.39 -17.15
C SER A 840 -12.73 -14.56 -16.28
N GLY A 841 -11.68 -15.26 -16.71
CA GLY A 841 -11.22 -16.48 -16.02
C GLY A 841 -12.19 -17.65 -16.21
N SER A 842 -12.81 -18.13 -15.12
CA SER A 842 -13.81 -19.20 -15.11
C SER A 842 -15.26 -18.72 -15.06
N THR A 843 -15.53 -17.41 -15.17
CA THR A 843 -16.87 -16.84 -15.01
C THR A 843 -17.42 -16.26 -16.30
N CYS A 844 -18.52 -16.85 -16.77
CA CYS A 844 -19.34 -16.37 -17.88
C CYS A 844 -19.93 -14.99 -17.63
N LEU A 845 -19.61 -14.01 -18.46
CA LEU A 845 -20.20 -12.68 -18.38
C LEU A 845 -21.39 -12.55 -19.36
N PRO A 846 -22.45 -11.82 -18.97
CA PRO A 846 -23.58 -11.56 -19.86
C PRO A 846 -23.16 -10.68 -21.06
N LEU A 847 -23.85 -10.87 -22.17
CA LEU A 847 -23.68 -10.02 -23.36
C LEU A 847 -24.75 -8.95 -23.35
N VAL A 848 -24.34 -7.69 -23.36
CA VAL A 848 -25.29 -6.58 -23.52
C VAL A 848 -25.46 -6.33 -25.01
N ALA A 849 -26.71 -6.26 -25.47
CA ALA A 849 -27.01 -5.94 -26.86
C ALA A 849 -26.51 -4.52 -27.20
N PHE A 850 -26.29 -4.24 -28.49
CA PHE A 850 -25.80 -2.92 -28.92
C PHE A 850 -26.72 -1.76 -28.51
N SER A 851 -28.03 -2.03 -28.41
CA SER A 851 -29.04 -1.08 -27.91
C SER A 851 -28.92 -0.76 -26.42
N GLN A 852 -28.19 -1.57 -25.64
CA GLN A 852 -28.10 -1.52 -24.18
C GLN A 852 -29.45 -1.65 -23.44
N THR A 853 -30.51 -2.04 -24.14
CA THR A 853 -31.86 -2.26 -23.58
C THR A 853 -32.15 -3.74 -23.36
N GLU A 854 -31.37 -4.62 -23.98
CA GLU A 854 -31.49 -6.07 -23.94
C GLU A 854 -30.13 -6.68 -23.56
N TYR A 855 -30.16 -7.85 -22.93
CA TYR A 855 -28.96 -8.63 -22.66
C TYR A 855 -29.25 -10.12 -22.83
N GLN A 856 -28.20 -10.87 -23.12
CA GLN A 856 -28.23 -12.33 -23.15
C GLN A 856 -27.48 -12.87 -21.94
N VAL A 857 -28.17 -13.72 -21.18
CA VAL A 857 -27.56 -14.50 -20.10
C VAL A 857 -26.59 -15.52 -20.70
N CYS A 858 -25.38 -15.56 -20.13
CA CYS A 858 -24.39 -16.59 -20.42
C CYS A 858 -24.11 -17.40 -19.16
N ALA A 859 -24.08 -18.73 -19.25
CA ALA A 859 -23.74 -19.61 -18.14
C ALA A 859 -22.80 -20.72 -18.60
N GLU A 860 -22.10 -21.32 -17.64
CA GLU A 860 -21.22 -22.44 -17.91
C GLU A 860 -22.05 -23.72 -18.09
N ILE A 861 -22.04 -24.26 -19.31
CA ILE A 861 -22.71 -25.50 -19.67
C ILE A 861 -21.64 -26.43 -20.23
N GLN A 862 -21.41 -27.58 -19.58
CA GLN A 862 -20.38 -28.55 -19.97
C GLN A 862 -18.96 -27.93 -20.13
N LEU A 863 -18.49 -27.16 -19.14
CA LEU A 863 -17.16 -26.51 -19.12
C LEU A 863 -16.93 -25.45 -20.21
N THR A 864 -17.99 -24.98 -20.87
CA THR A 864 -17.92 -23.93 -21.88
C THR A 864 -18.99 -22.87 -21.63
N CYS A 865 -18.68 -21.62 -21.97
CA CYS A 865 -19.62 -20.53 -21.76
C CYS A 865 -20.65 -20.43 -22.90
N GLN A 866 -21.92 -20.72 -22.58
CA GLN A 866 -23.01 -20.80 -23.55
C GLN A 866 -24.20 -19.91 -23.14
N SER A 867 -25.12 -19.65 -24.08
CA SER A 867 -26.38 -18.94 -23.82
C SER A 867 -27.27 -19.74 -22.85
N ALA A 868 -27.85 -19.09 -21.86
CA ALA A 868 -28.72 -19.72 -20.87
C ALA A 868 -29.99 -18.89 -20.60
N ASN A 869 -30.97 -19.45 -19.89
CA ASN A 869 -32.12 -18.69 -19.40
C ASN A 869 -31.90 -18.21 -17.96
N ILE A 870 -32.66 -17.18 -17.56
CA ILE A 870 -32.66 -16.67 -16.18
C ILE A 870 -33.04 -17.77 -15.18
N SER A 871 -33.92 -18.70 -15.58
CA SER A 871 -34.32 -19.87 -14.77
C SER A 871 -33.19 -20.87 -14.53
N ASP A 872 -32.15 -20.83 -15.35
CA ASP A 872 -31.06 -21.81 -15.34
C ASP A 872 -29.90 -21.34 -14.45
N LEU A 873 -30.00 -20.12 -13.90
CA LEU A 873 -29.00 -19.53 -13.03
C LEU A 873 -29.13 -20.07 -11.59
N THR A 874 -27.98 -20.16 -10.94
CA THR A 874 -27.81 -20.60 -9.54
C THR A 874 -27.59 -19.40 -8.62
N GLU A 875 -27.59 -19.61 -7.30
CA GLU A 875 -27.31 -18.54 -6.32
C GLU A 875 -26.08 -17.71 -6.65
N ASP A 876 -24.96 -18.35 -7.03
CA ASP A 876 -23.69 -17.65 -7.28
C ASP A 876 -23.62 -16.94 -8.64
N THR A 877 -24.44 -17.37 -9.60
CA THR A 877 -24.43 -16.89 -10.99
C THR A 877 -25.59 -15.94 -11.29
N CYS A 878 -26.65 -15.97 -10.49
CA CYS A 878 -27.86 -15.19 -10.67
C CYS A 878 -27.56 -13.70 -10.87
N PHE A 879 -26.77 -13.12 -9.98
CA PHE A 879 -26.52 -11.68 -9.97
C PHE A 879 -25.55 -11.23 -11.08
N ILE A 880 -24.44 -11.95 -11.28
CA ILE A 880 -23.44 -11.60 -12.29
C ILE A 880 -23.96 -11.88 -13.70
N ASN A 881 -24.51 -13.07 -13.92
CA ASN A 881 -24.86 -13.55 -15.26
C ASN A 881 -26.18 -12.95 -15.76
N SER A 882 -26.95 -12.29 -14.88
CA SER A 882 -28.12 -11.48 -15.24
C SER A 882 -27.82 -9.99 -15.47
N ALA A 883 -26.54 -9.63 -15.62
CA ALA A 883 -26.09 -8.24 -15.73
C ALA A 883 -26.52 -7.35 -14.55
N LYS A 884 -26.57 -7.93 -13.34
CA LYS A 884 -26.99 -7.27 -12.08
C LYS A 884 -28.43 -6.78 -12.06
N SER A 885 -29.27 -7.27 -12.98
CA SER A 885 -30.70 -6.91 -13.05
C SER A 885 -31.61 -7.88 -12.28
N TYR A 886 -31.07 -8.99 -11.78
CA TYR A 886 -31.76 -9.97 -10.95
C TYR A 886 -30.94 -10.30 -9.70
N TYR A 887 -31.63 -10.60 -8.59
CA TYR A 887 -31.02 -11.09 -7.36
C TYR A 887 -31.54 -12.50 -7.04
N TRP A 888 -30.72 -13.29 -6.34
CA TRP A 888 -31.15 -14.60 -5.87
C TRP A 888 -32.02 -14.46 -4.63
N ASP A 889 -33.26 -14.92 -4.70
CA ASP A 889 -34.15 -14.97 -3.56
C ASP A 889 -34.09 -16.36 -2.89
N LYS A 890 -33.58 -16.39 -1.65
CA LYS A 890 -33.38 -17.63 -0.89
C LYS A 890 -34.68 -18.30 -0.46
N THR A 891 -35.77 -17.55 -0.41
CA THR A 891 -37.07 -18.09 0.03
C THR A 891 -37.79 -18.83 -1.08
N THR A 892 -37.61 -18.39 -2.32
CA THR A 892 -38.24 -18.96 -3.51
C THR A 892 -37.29 -19.83 -4.34
N ASN A 893 -35.98 -19.83 -4.05
CA ASN A 893 -34.91 -20.49 -4.82
C ASN A 893 -34.93 -20.10 -6.30
N LYS A 894 -35.15 -18.82 -6.58
CA LYS A 894 -35.28 -18.28 -7.95
C LYS A 894 -34.60 -16.92 -8.06
N CYS A 895 -34.14 -16.60 -9.26
CA CYS A 895 -33.74 -15.25 -9.64
C CYS A 895 -34.96 -14.34 -9.78
N LEU A 896 -35.03 -13.27 -8.99
CA LEU A 896 -36.10 -12.27 -9.04
C LEU A 896 -35.57 -10.95 -9.61
N ALA A 897 -36.39 -10.28 -10.42
CA ALA A 897 -36.02 -9.02 -11.06
C ALA A 897 -35.88 -7.89 -10.04
N CYS A 898 -34.83 -7.09 -10.17
CA CYS A 898 -34.63 -5.90 -9.37
C CYS A 898 -35.61 -4.80 -9.79
N ASN A 899 -36.17 -4.09 -8.80
CA ASN A 899 -37.17 -3.02 -8.99
C ASN A 899 -38.44 -3.44 -9.77
N GLY A 900 -38.80 -4.73 -9.78
CA GLY A 900 -40.06 -5.24 -10.34
C GLY A 900 -40.21 -5.08 -11.87
N THR A 901 -39.15 -4.69 -12.58
CA THR A 901 -39.19 -4.43 -14.02
C THR A 901 -38.56 -5.61 -14.77
N THR A 902 -39.33 -6.35 -15.57
CA THR A 902 -38.80 -7.48 -16.35
C THR A 902 -37.97 -6.99 -17.52
N VAL A 903 -36.67 -7.26 -17.52
CA VAL A 903 -35.79 -7.05 -18.67
C VAL A 903 -35.89 -8.27 -19.59
N THR A 904 -36.02 -8.05 -20.90
CA THR A 904 -36.18 -9.12 -21.87
C THR A 904 -34.84 -9.80 -22.13
N ASN A 905 -34.69 -11.06 -21.70
CA ASN A 905 -33.56 -11.93 -22.07
C ASN A 905 -33.80 -12.45 -23.50
N THR A 906 -33.17 -11.82 -24.48
CA THR A 906 -33.24 -12.22 -25.90
C THR A 906 -31.92 -12.89 -26.31
N THR A 907 -32.00 -13.90 -27.16
CA THR A 907 -30.81 -14.42 -27.84
C THR A 907 -30.31 -13.36 -28.81
N VAL A 908 -29.08 -12.90 -28.64
CA VAL A 908 -28.41 -12.01 -29.59
C VAL A 908 -28.17 -12.84 -30.86
N ILE A 909 -29.07 -12.71 -31.83
CA ILE A 909 -29.06 -13.50 -33.05
C ILE A 909 -27.82 -13.15 -33.88
N ASP A 910 -26.96 -14.15 -34.12
CA ASP A 910 -25.91 -14.10 -35.14
C ASP A 910 -26.59 -13.93 -36.51
N SER A 911 -26.41 -12.76 -37.15
CA SER A 911 -27.17 -12.40 -38.33
C SER A 911 -26.65 -13.13 -39.56
N SER A 912 -27.13 -14.36 -39.76
CA SER A 912 -27.04 -15.05 -41.04
C SER A 912 -28.31 -15.80 -41.42
N TYR A 913 -29.51 -15.26 -41.16
CA TYR A 913 -30.77 -15.68 -41.83
C TYR A 913 -31.89 -14.65 -41.55
N SER A 914 -31.87 -13.50 -42.22
CA SER A 914 -33.03 -12.59 -42.25
C SER A 914 -33.21 -12.02 -43.66
N TRP A 915 -33.57 -12.91 -44.59
CA TRP A 915 -34.02 -12.52 -45.94
C TRP A 915 -35.29 -13.26 -46.39
N MET A 916 -35.91 -14.09 -45.54
CA MET A 916 -37.12 -14.85 -45.90
C MET A 916 -38.40 -14.45 -45.17
N VAL A 917 -38.37 -13.59 -44.15
CA VAL A 917 -39.58 -13.24 -43.38
C VAL A 917 -40.23 -11.93 -43.85
N GLY A 918 -39.46 -11.06 -44.52
CA GLY A 918 -39.95 -9.78 -45.06
C GLY A 918 -40.80 -9.87 -46.33
N THR A 919 -40.73 -10.98 -47.06
CA THR A 919 -41.48 -11.17 -48.32
C THR A 919 -42.91 -11.66 -48.12
N ILE A 920 -43.23 -12.26 -46.96
CA ILE A 920 -44.58 -12.76 -46.65
C ILE A 920 -45.52 -11.62 -46.23
N TYR A 921 -45.00 -10.59 -45.55
CA TYR A 921 -45.80 -9.42 -45.14
C TYR A 921 -46.14 -8.47 -46.29
N LEU A 922 -45.30 -8.41 -47.33
CA LEU A 922 -45.55 -7.58 -48.51
C LEU A 922 -46.59 -8.18 -49.47
N LEU A 923 -46.78 -9.50 -49.47
CA LEU A 923 -47.82 -10.16 -50.28
C LEU A 923 -49.22 -10.08 -49.66
N ILE A 924 -49.33 -9.95 -48.33
CA ILE A 924 -50.63 -9.81 -47.65
C ILE A 924 -51.15 -8.36 -47.77
N ALA A 925 -50.26 -7.36 -47.87
CA ALA A 925 -50.65 -5.98 -48.08
C ALA A 925 -51.21 -5.70 -49.49
N PHE A 926 -50.83 -6.48 -50.51
CA PHE A 926 -51.31 -6.33 -51.89
C PHE A 926 -52.63 -7.06 -52.19
N VAL A 927 -53.17 -7.84 -51.25
CA VAL A 927 -54.48 -8.51 -51.40
C VAL A 927 -55.59 -7.73 -50.67
N ILE A 928 -55.26 -6.66 -49.95
CA ILE A 928 -56.22 -5.83 -49.19
C ILE A 928 -56.21 -4.34 -49.63
N PHE A 929 -55.41 -3.95 -50.63
CA PHE A 929 -55.49 -2.60 -51.24
C PHE A 929 -55.37 -2.62 -52.76
#